data_AF-A0A6A6B606-F1
#
_entry.id   AF-A0A6A6B606-F1
#
_cell.length_a   1.000
_cell.length_b   1.000
_cell.length_c   1.000
_cell.angle_alpha   90.00
_cell.angle_beta   90.00
_cell.angle_gamma   90.00
#
_symmetry.space_group_name_H-M   'P 1'
#
loop_
_entity.id
_entity.type
_entity.pdbx_description
1 polymer ?
#
loop_
_entity_poly.entity_id
_entity_poly.type
_entity_poly.pdbx_seq_one_letter_code
_entity_poly.pdbx_strand_id
1 'polypeptide(L)'
;MSPNHTSALAPRDDGIDPGQRFVDLISQPFNNNLNEKAFESSLAYSSAAAVIFALLFCLLRPYNTTVYAPRLKHADEKHAPPPVQKGIFAWVKPVVKTREEHMVQKVGIDATVFIRFTKMCRNIFIILALIGNAVFLPVNLIQNAQNHATIDTKQLTIFMKLTPMGVGGGIVWTHVCVSYIFNAVIYYFLWTNYKAVLRLRRNYFDSPGYQASLHARTLLITDIPKNFRTDEGVVKITDGVKATSEVPRGAIARNMKELPDLIEEHEDNVRELEEVLATYLKNPDRLPARRPTCKTNKADRNYSKVQEVDAIDYLTSRIKSLEIEITEVRESVDNRNALQYGFASYESIEEAHGVAYASRHKHPEGSIIRVAPKPGDLIWKNLPLDKAARRWRGLLNNIWVTLLTIAWTVPNALIAVFLSNLGNLASVWPAFAEEMGRNPHTWAAIQGILAPLLTTSFYFFLPIIFRRLSMSSGDYSKTSRERHVTHKLYAFFIFNNLFVFSLFSAVWQYVSLLITTTHANGEQEALKLALSNRGAEYMITALCYVSPFWLNYLLQRNFGAAWDISQLANLAWGSIVRKFSSPTPRRLIELTAPPAFDYACYYNYFLYYSTIALVFTPFLPLVLLVVAFYFTLDSYLKKYLLLYVFITKHESGGSFWRVLYNRMLFATFLGNLIMACLVGAKGSTWSQLICMGGLPLTLIAFKWYCRRTFDDAMHYYSKGNMKGREENLPSRPKTRGDRLGVRFGHPALYKPLMTPMVHAKSEHLLSQVYRGRLEADTDGSSVTGYSDTYSLHNMSRKQPGKKKGPAAPFELVTESEMDFEHYKNRPEFREEFGGDGEMYSRPGTPGTYDSRPGTPAGHLQRIESADSQRTLHEQENGGSTYPEGYHTPMPYAPRAESPLQRGIFSANDYSDVNLVEGAAPMGATGRGGYGRLETPGSEMGENTSYDYFRRGKR
;
A
#
# COMPACT_ATOMS: atom_id res chain seq x y z
N MET A 1 11.59 6.52 60.19
CA MET A 1 11.47 5.06 60.41
C MET A 1 10.78 4.48 59.18
N SER A 2 11.59 4.00 58.24
CA SER A 2 11.16 3.34 57.00
C SER A 2 11.67 1.90 57.06
N PRO A 3 10.87 0.87 56.76
CA PRO A 3 11.39 -0.48 56.66
C PRO A 3 12.02 -0.67 55.27
N ASN A 4 13.24 -1.21 55.31
CA ASN A 4 14.11 -1.52 54.18
C ASN A 4 13.47 -2.51 53.21
N HIS A 5 13.42 -2.15 51.93
CA HIS A 5 13.34 -3.12 50.83
C HIS A 5 14.73 -3.72 50.61
N THR A 6 15.02 -4.82 51.31
CA THR A 6 16.13 -5.70 50.96
C THR A 6 15.76 -6.46 49.69
N SER A 7 16.36 -6.05 48.58
CA SER A 7 16.51 -6.86 47.38
C SER A 7 17.21 -8.17 47.78
N ALA A 8 16.46 -9.28 47.78
CA ALA A 8 16.98 -10.60 48.06
C ALA A 8 18.10 -10.93 47.05
N LEU A 9 19.33 -10.99 47.57
CA LEU A 9 20.48 -11.59 46.90
C LEU A 9 20.14 -13.05 46.60
N ALA A 10 20.23 -13.45 45.33
CA ALA A 10 20.16 -14.85 44.95
C ALA A 10 21.33 -15.61 45.60
N PRO A 11 21.13 -16.85 46.10
CA PRO A 11 22.23 -17.64 46.66
C PRO A 11 23.26 -17.96 45.58
N ARG A 12 24.52 -17.96 45.99
CA ARG A 12 25.65 -18.52 45.23
C ARG A 12 25.59 -20.06 45.30
N ASP A 13 26.06 -20.67 44.21
CA ASP A 13 26.32 -22.11 44.00
C ASP A 13 25.11 -23.06 43.89
N ASP A 14 24.81 -23.42 42.64
CA ASP A 14 24.60 -24.82 42.25
C ASP A 14 25.49 -25.05 41.02
N GLY A 15 26.31 -26.11 41.03
CA GLY A 15 27.32 -26.43 40.00
C GLY A 15 26.74 -26.87 38.65
N ILE A 16 25.78 -26.11 38.12
CA ILE A 16 25.13 -26.34 36.84
C ILE A 16 25.97 -25.67 35.75
N ASP A 17 26.35 -26.44 34.74
CA ASP A 17 27.08 -25.97 33.56
C ASP A 17 26.37 -24.73 32.97
N PRO A 18 27.06 -23.60 32.70
CA PRO A 18 26.47 -22.44 32.02
C PRO A 18 25.75 -22.82 30.72
N GLY A 19 26.17 -23.90 30.05
CA GLY A 19 25.46 -24.49 28.91
C GLY A 19 24.06 -25.03 29.27
N GLN A 20 23.93 -25.78 30.37
CA GLN A 20 22.63 -26.28 30.86
C GLN A 20 21.73 -25.14 31.32
N ARG A 21 22.29 -24.12 31.98
CA ARG A 21 21.53 -22.93 32.40
C ARG A 21 21.03 -22.10 31.21
N PHE A 22 21.84 -21.96 30.16
CA PHE A 22 21.44 -21.33 28.90
C PHE A 22 20.27 -22.08 28.26
N VAL A 23 20.37 -23.40 28.25
CA VAL A 23 19.37 -24.31 27.70
C VAL A 23 18.05 -24.24 28.50
N ASP A 24 18.12 -24.19 29.83
CA ASP A 24 16.96 -24.01 30.71
C ASP A 24 16.33 -22.61 30.58
N LEU A 25 17.10 -21.55 30.31
CA LEU A 25 16.54 -20.22 30.07
C LEU A 25 15.82 -20.14 28.71
N ILE A 26 16.33 -20.84 27.71
CA ILE A 26 15.68 -20.98 26.40
C ILE A 26 14.39 -21.82 26.50
N SER A 27 14.32 -22.75 27.46
CA SER A 27 13.15 -23.60 27.71
C SER A 27 11.88 -22.87 28.10
N GLN A 28 12.06 -21.80 28.87
CA GLN A 28 11.02 -21.12 29.62
C GLN A 28 11.08 -19.62 29.33
N PRO A 29 10.95 -19.20 28.06
CA PRO A 29 11.10 -17.79 27.67
C PRO A 29 10.06 -16.88 28.33
N PHE A 30 8.97 -17.45 28.87
CA PHE A 30 7.85 -16.72 29.47
C PHE A 30 7.66 -16.95 30.98
N ASN A 31 8.49 -17.79 31.63
CA ASN A 31 8.32 -18.13 33.05
C ASN A 31 8.88 -17.07 34.01
N ASN A 32 9.34 -15.94 33.47
CA ASN A 32 9.67 -14.75 34.24
C ASN A 32 8.40 -14.11 34.78
N ASN A 33 7.79 -14.67 35.85
CA ASN A 33 6.88 -13.98 36.77
C ASN A 33 6.14 -12.78 36.17
N LEU A 34 5.41 -12.98 35.05
CA LEU A 34 4.53 -11.96 34.45
C LEU A 34 3.24 -12.00 35.29
N ASN A 35 3.45 -11.69 36.57
CA ASN A 35 2.50 -11.59 37.64
C ASN A 35 1.42 -10.60 37.22
N GLU A 36 0.21 -10.79 37.73
CA GLU A 36 -0.96 -9.90 37.50
C GLU A 36 -0.61 -8.41 37.49
N LYS A 37 0.35 -7.98 38.33
CA LYS A 37 0.92 -6.62 38.37
C LYS A 37 1.55 -6.15 37.04
N ALA A 38 2.23 -7.02 36.29
CA ALA A 38 2.79 -6.72 34.98
C ALA A 38 1.69 -6.54 33.93
N PHE A 39 0.60 -7.31 34.02
CA PHE A 39 -0.57 -7.12 33.16
C PHE A 39 -1.31 -5.82 33.50
N GLU A 40 -1.57 -5.56 34.78
CA GLU A 40 -2.22 -4.33 35.25
C GLU A 40 -1.41 -3.09 34.88
N SER A 41 -0.09 -3.11 35.08
CA SER A 41 0.79 -2.01 34.68
C SER A 41 0.86 -1.84 33.16
N SER A 42 0.87 -2.93 32.38
CA SER A 42 0.82 -2.86 30.91
C SER A 42 -0.53 -2.33 30.41
N LEU A 43 -1.65 -2.74 31.02
CA LEU A 43 -2.99 -2.22 30.73
C LEU A 43 -3.09 -0.73 31.07
N ALA A 44 -2.62 -0.33 32.26
CA ALA A 44 -2.62 1.07 32.70
C ALA A 44 -1.75 1.94 31.77
N TYR A 45 -0.53 1.49 31.45
CA TYR A 45 0.35 2.20 30.54
C TYR A 45 -0.24 2.31 29.13
N SER A 46 -0.71 1.20 28.55
CA SER A 46 -1.25 1.18 27.18
C SER A 46 -2.53 2.01 27.04
N SER A 47 -3.43 1.96 28.02
CA SER A 47 -4.65 2.78 28.05
C SER A 47 -4.33 4.27 28.24
N ALA A 48 -3.48 4.61 29.21
CA ALA A 48 -3.06 6.00 29.45
C ALA A 48 -2.37 6.58 28.21
N ALA A 49 -1.43 5.85 27.62
CA ALA A 49 -0.71 6.30 26.45
C ALA A 49 -1.63 6.41 25.22
N ALA A 50 -2.60 5.50 25.04
CA ALA A 50 -3.60 5.61 23.97
C ALA A 50 -4.48 6.86 24.12
N VAL A 51 -4.91 7.19 25.34
CA VAL A 51 -5.66 8.42 25.63
C VAL A 51 -4.80 9.65 25.34
N ILE A 52 -3.53 9.66 25.76
CA ILE A 52 -2.58 10.75 25.49
C ILE A 52 -2.42 10.97 23.97
N PHE A 53 -2.19 9.92 23.19
CA PHE A 53 -2.06 10.07 21.73
C PHE A 53 -3.36 10.51 21.05
N ALA A 54 -4.51 10.03 21.53
CA ALA A 54 -5.80 10.51 21.05
C ALA A 54 -6.03 11.99 21.36
N LEU A 55 -5.67 12.46 22.56
CA LEU A 55 -5.75 13.87 22.93
C LEU A 55 -4.78 14.73 22.11
N LEU A 56 -3.53 14.31 21.97
CA LEU A 56 -2.52 14.98 21.13
C LEU A 56 -3.01 15.09 19.68
N PHE A 57 -3.56 14.01 19.12
CA PHE A 57 -4.17 14.03 17.80
C PHE A 57 -5.29 15.07 17.72
N CYS A 58 -6.24 15.05 18.66
CA CYS A 58 -7.38 15.98 18.62
C CYS A 58 -6.96 17.45 18.79
N LEU A 59 -5.85 17.72 19.49
CA LEU A 59 -5.28 19.06 19.66
C LEU A 59 -4.46 19.52 18.46
N LEU A 60 -3.62 18.66 17.87
CA LEU A 60 -2.69 19.02 16.78
C LEU A 60 -3.39 19.07 15.41
N ARG A 61 -4.41 18.24 15.22
CA ARG A 61 -5.11 18.06 13.94
C ARG A 61 -5.72 19.36 13.36
N PRO A 62 -6.38 20.24 14.14
CA PRO A 62 -6.89 21.51 13.62
C PRO A 62 -5.82 22.48 13.10
N TYR A 63 -4.60 22.42 13.64
CA TYR A 63 -3.52 23.34 13.32
C TYR A 63 -2.65 22.87 12.14
N ASN A 64 -2.52 21.56 11.93
CA ASN A 64 -1.67 21.04 10.86
C ASN A 64 -2.44 20.20 9.82
N THR A 65 -3.14 20.89 8.93
CA THR A 65 -3.91 20.27 7.84
C THR A 65 -3.03 19.57 6.80
N THR A 66 -1.76 19.99 6.64
CA THR A 66 -0.83 19.37 5.68
C THR A 66 -0.49 17.93 6.03
N VAL A 67 -0.41 17.58 7.32
CA VAL A 67 -0.12 16.22 7.77
C VAL A 67 -1.41 15.43 8.02
N TYR A 68 -2.40 16.05 8.69
CA TYR A 68 -3.59 15.35 9.16
C TYR A 68 -4.77 15.34 8.18
N ALA A 69 -4.72 16.12 7.11
CA ALA A 69 -5.72 16.15 6.05
C ALA A 69 -5.16 16.54 4.66
N PRO A 70 -4.02 16.01 4.20
CA PRO A 70 -3.43 16.37 2.89
C PRO A 70 -4.39 16.09 1.73
N ARG A 71 -5.23 15.06 1.82
CA ARG A 71 -6.19 14.75 0.76
C ARG A 71 -7.34 15.74 0.68
N LEU A 72 -7.74 16.32 1.81
CA LEU A 72 -8.75 17.39 1.79
C LEU A 72 -8.21 18.63 1.07
N LYS A 73 -6.89 18.87 1.15
CA LYS A 73 -6.22 19.99 0.52
C LYS A 73 -6.01 19.78 -0.99
N HIS A 74 -5.57 18.59 -1.40
CA HIS A 74 -5.09 18.37 -2.77
C HIS A 74 -6.06 17.64 -3.71
N ALA A 75 -7.06 16.91 -3.19
CA ALA A 75 -7.97 16.12 -4.01
C ALA A 75 -8.92 17.00 -4.83
N ASP A 76 -9.33 16.49 -6.01
CA ASP A 76 -10.35 17.16 -6.82
C ASP A 76 -11.72 17.13 -6.14
N GLU A 77 -12.63 18.03 -6.51
CA GLU A 77 -13.99 18.13 -5.98
C GLU A 77 -14.75 16.78 -5.93
N LYS A 78 -14.52 15.91 -6.93
CA LYS A 78 -15.13 14.57 -7.00
C LYS A 78 -14.57 13.59 -5.96
N HIS A 79 -13.28 13.67 -5.68
CA HIS A 79 -12.55 12.76 -4.80
C HIS A 79 -12.33 13.34 -3.39
N ALA A 80 -12.69 14.61 -3.19
CA ALA A 80 -12.50 15.32 -1.93
C ALA A 80 -13.31 14.66 -0.80
N PRO A 81 -12.67 14.31 0.33
CA PRO A 81 -13.36 13.81 1.51
C PRO A 81 -14.33 14.88 2.07
N PRO A 82 -15.36 14.48 2.83
CA PRO A 82 -16.27 15.46 3.42
C PRO A 82 -15.50 16.47 4.27
N PRO A 83 -15.81 17.77 4.20
CA PRO A 83 -15.07 18.78 4.94
C PRO A 83 -15.25 18.55 6.43
N VAL A 84 -14.18 18.74 7.19
CA VAL A 84 -14.19 18.56 8.64
C VAL A 84 -13.93 19.90 9.30
N GLN A 85 -14.80 20.29 10.22
CA GLN A 85 -14.65 21.52 10.99
C GLN A 85 -13.39 21.47 11.87
N LYS A 86 -12.93 22.65 12.31
CA LYS A 86 -11.75 22.81 13.17
C LYS A 86 -11.95 22.35 14.62
N GLY A 87 -13.14 21.87 14.99
CA GLY A 87 -13.40 21.35 16.34
C GLY A 87 -12.60 20.09 16.68
N ILE A 88 -12.25 19.95 17.96
CA ILE A 88 -11.42 18.87 18.54
C ILE A 88 -12.00 17.47 18.22
N PHE A 89 -13.32 17.28 18.32
CA PHE A 89 -14.02 16.03 18.00
C PHE A 89 -14.84 16.08 16.70
N ALA A 90 -14.69 17.15 15.90
CA ALA A 90 -15.50 17.35 14.70
C ALA A 90 -15.27 16.27 13.61
N TRP A 91 -14.17 15.52 13.69
CA TRP A 91 -13.83 14.44 12.76
C TRP A 91 -14.67 13.17 12.95
N VAL A 92 -15.23 12.94 14.14
CA VAL A 92 -15.98 11.71 14.45
C VAL A 92 -17.26 11.63 13.62
N LYS A 93 -18.01 12.73 13.53
CA LYS A 93 -19.31 12.78 12.81
C LYS A 93 -19.16 12.45 11.32
N PRO A 94 -18.24 13.05 10.54
CA PRO A 94 -17.97 12.66 9.16
C PRO A 94 -17.54 11.20 9.03
N VAL A 95 -16.67 10.72 9.91
CA VAL A 95 -16.18 9.33 9.87
C VAL A 95 -17.31 8.34 10.12
N VAL A 96 -18.23 8.60 11.05
CA VAL A 96 -19.38 7.69 11.29
C VAL A 96 -20.40 7.78 10.15
N LYS A 97 -20.74 9.00 9.70
CA LYS A 97 -21.80 9.24 8.70
C LYS A 97 -21.44 8.75 7.29
N THR A 98 -20.17 8.76 6.90
CA THR A 98 -19.75 8.41 5.53
C THR A 98 -20.10 6.95 5.21
N ARG A 99 -20.97 6.72 4.21
CA ARG A 99 -21.39 5.37 3.80
C ARG A 99 -20.36 4.72 2.87
N GLU A 100 -20.48 3.40 2.72
CA GLU A 100 -19.58 2.59 1.89
C GLU A 100 -19.53 3.06 0.43
N GLU A 101 -20.69 3.34 -0.17
CA GLU A 101 -20.80 3.79 -1.57
C GLU A 101 -20.03 5.09 -1.83
N HIS A 102 -20.15 6.06 -0.92
CA HIS A 102 -19.38 7.30 -0.99
C HIS A 102 -17.88 7.09 -0.79
N MET A 103 -17.46 6.06 -0.04
CA MET A 103 -16.03 5.75 0.09
C MET A 103 -15.44 5.19 -1.20
N VAL A 104 -16.20 4.36 -1.93
CA VAL A 104 -15.75 3.82 -3.22
C VAL A 104 -15.43 4.95 -4.19
N GLN A 105 -16.30 5.96 -4.27
CA GLN A 105 -16.11 7.09 -5.18
C GLN A 105 -14.96 8.01 -4.76
N LYS A 106 -14.74 8.22 -3.46
CA LYS A 106 -13.75 9.19 -2.96
C LYS A 106 -12.36 8.63 -2.73
N VAL A 107 -12.27 7.40 -2.24
CA VAL A 107 -11.02 6.76 -1.81
C VAL A 107 -10.63 5.61 -2.72
N GLY A 108 -11.60 5.00 -3.39
CA GLY A 108 -11.37 3.83 -4.21
C GLY A 108 -11.90 2.53 -3.58
N ILE A 109 -11.91 1.48 -4.39
CA ILE A 109 -12.49 0.18 -4.01
C ILE A 109 -11.57 -0.62 -3.10
N ASP A 110 -10.24 -0.53 -3.27
CA ASP A 110 -9.29 -1.28 -2.44
C ASP A 110 -9.34 -0.84 -0.97
N ALA A 111 -9.39 0.47 -0.73
CA ALA A 111 -9.58 1.03 0.61
C ALA A 111 -10.94 0.65 1.19
N THR A 112 -11.98 0.60 0.35
CA THR A 112 -13.32 0.21 0.79
C THR A 112 -13.35 -1.26 1.21
N VAL A 113 -12.72 -2.15 0.43
CA VAL A 113 -12.57 -3.58 0.77
C VAL A 113 -11.75 -3.74 2.05
N PHE A 114 -10.70 -2.94 2.25
CA PHE A 114 -9.92 -2.92 3.49
C PHE A 114 -10.80 -2.62 4.71
N ILE A 115 -11.56 -1.50 4.69
CA ILE A 115 -12.46 -1.13 5.79
C ILE A 115 -13.56 -2.18 5.99
N ARG A 116 -14.08 -2.77 4.90
CA ARG A 116 -15.07 -3.83 4.97
C ARG A 116 -14.53 -5.07 5.67
N PHE A 117 -13.31 -5.47 5.34
CA PHE A 117 -12.62 -6.57 6.01
C PHE A 117 -12.44 -6.29 7.51
N THR A 118 -11.99 -5.09 7.90
CA THR A 118 -11.87 -4.71 9.32
C THR A 118 -13.22 -4.74 10.05
N LYS A 119 -14.30 -4.26 9.43
CA LYS A 119 -15.67 -4.33 9.99
C LYS A 119 -16.17 -5.77 10.10
N MET A 120 -15.84 -6.63 9.14
CA MET A 120 -16.15 -8.06 9.21
C MET A 120 -15.45 -8.69 10.42
N CYS A 121 -14.14 -8.49 10.58
CA CYS A 121 -13.39 -8.98 11.73
C CYS A 121 -14.00 -8.48 13.04
N ARG A 122 -14.28 -7.18 13.15
CA ARG A 122 -14.97 -6.60 14.31
C ARG A 122 -16.26 -7.36 14.66
N ASN A 123 -17.16 -7.54 13.69
CA ASN A 123 -18.45 -8.17 13.95
C ASN A 123 -18.30 -9.66 14.31
N ILE A 124 -17.38 -10.38 13.65
CA ILE A 124 -17.04 -11.78 13.99
C ILE A 124 -16.56 -11.84 15.44
N PHE A 125 -15.52 -11.08 15.79
CA PHE A 125 -14.91 -11.15 17.12
C PHE A 125 -15.81 -10.65 18.23
N ILE A 126 -16.72 -9.69 18.00
CA ILE A 126 -17.74 -9.30 19.00
C ILE A 126 -18.66 -10.49 19.31
N ILE A 127 -19.20 -11.16 18.30
CA ILE A 127 -20.13 -12.28 18.51
C ILE A 127 -19.40 -13.49 19.10
N LEU A 128 -18.20 -13.80 18.61
CA LEU A 128 -17.37 -14.84 19.19
C LEU A 128 -17.01 -14.51 20.64
N ALA A 129 -16.68 -13.25 20.97
CA ALA A 129 -16.36 -12.85 22.34
C ALA A 129 -17.57 -13.04 23.27
N LEU A 130 -18.77 -12.65 22.83
CA LEU A 130 -19.99 -12.84 23.61
C LEU A 130 -20.24 -14.33 23.90
N ILE A 131 -20.21 -15.18 22.87
CA ILE A 131 -20.48 -16.62 23.02
C ILE A 131 -19.34 -17.31 23.79
N GLY A 132 -18.10 -17.06 23.40
CA GLY A 132 -16.91 -17.68 23.97
C GLY A 132 -16.73 -17.33 25.45
N ASN A 133 -16.88 -16.07 25.83
CA ASN A 133 -16.75 -15.69 27.24
C ASN A 133 -17.96 -16.14 28.06
N ALA A 134 -19.19 -16.11 27.51
CA ALA A 134 -20.38 -16.59 28.22
C ALA A 134 -20.37 -18.10 28.49
N VAL A 135 -19.68 -18.90 27.66
CA VAL A 135 -19.65 -20.36 27.80
C VAL A 135 -18.34 -20.85 28.40
N PHE A 136 -17.18 -20.47 27.86
CA PHE A 136 -15.90 -21.04 28.29
C PHE A 136 -15.44 -20.55 29.66
N LEU A 137 -15.63 -19.27 30.01
CA LEU A 137 -15.20 -18.76 31.32
C LEU A 137 -15.90 -19.47 32.50
N PRO A 138 -17.25 -19.59 32.56
CA PRO A 138 -17.88 -20.26 33.68
C PRO A 138 -17.53 -21.75 33.71
N VAL A 139 -17.43 -22.42 32.56
CA VAL A 139 -17.04 -23.83 32.50
C VAL A 139 -15.64 -24.04 33.06
N ASN A 140 -14.67 -23.21 32.66
CA ASN A 140 -13.29 -23.31 33.14
C ASN A 140 -13.21 -23.04 34.64
N LEU A 141 -13.88 -21.99 35.14
CA LEU A 141 -13.89 -21.63 36.56
C LEU A 141 -14.51 -22.72 37.44
N ILE A 142 -15.67 -23.27 37.05
CA ILE A 142 -16.37 -24.31 37.81
C ILE A 142 -15.54 -25.59 37.83
N GLN A 143 -14.99 -26.02 36.70
CA GLN A 143 -14.19 -27.25 36.62
C GLN A 143 -12.86 -27.12 37.38
N ASN A 144 -12.20 -25.97 37.30
CA ASN A 144 -10.99 -25.71 38.07
C ASN A 144 -11.26 -25.67 39.58
N ALA A 145 -12.43 -25.19 40.01
CA ALA A 145 -12.85 -25.23 41.41
C ALA A 145 -13.24 -26.64 41.88
N GLN A 146 -13.82 -27.48 41.02
CA GLN A 146 -14.22 -28.84 41.41
C GLN A 146 -13.03 -29.80 41.51
N ASN A 147 -11.97 -29.60 40.71
CA ASN A 147 -10.80 -30.48 40.64
C ASN A 147 -9.64 -30.06 41.56
N HIS A 148 -9.94 -29.79 42.83
CA HIS A 148 -8.94 -29.41 43.85
C HIS A 148 -7.90 -30.50 44.16
N ALA A 149 -8.17 -31.76 43.82
CA ALA A 149 -7.28 -32.90 44.15
C ALA A 149 -6.00 -32.96 43.29
N THR A 150 -6.01 -32.36 42.09
CA THR A 150 -4.88 -32.37 41.15
C THR A 150 -4.24 -31.00 40.94
N ILE A 151 -4.90 -29.93 41.39
CA ILE A 151 -4.48 -28.54 41.13
C ILE A 151 -4.66 -27.72 42.42
N ASP A 152 -3.56 -27.22 43.00
CA ASP A 152 -3.61 -26.29 44.13
C ASP A 152 -4.08 -24.89 43.68
N THR A 153 -5.39 -24.72 43.64
CA THR A 153 -6.06 -23.48 43.21
C THR A 153 -5.69 -22.22 44.00
N LYS A 154 -5.04 -22.34 45.17
CA LYS A 154 -4.56 -21.20 45.95
C LYS A 154 -3.26 -20.61 45.38
N GLN A 155 -2.46 -21.41 44.69
CA GLN A 155 -1.18 -20.99 44.09
C GLN A 155 -1.34 -20.51 42.64
N LEU A 156 -2.49 -20.78 42.00
CA LEU A 156 -2.76 -20.36 40.63
C LEU A 156 -3.10 -18.87 40.52
N THR A 157 -2.42 -18.18 39.61
CA THR A 157 -2.75 -16.83 39.14
C THR A 157 -4.19 -16.76 38.60
N ILE A 158 -4.86 -15.61 38.72
CA ILE A 158 -6.22 -15.35 38.21
C ILE A 158 -6.35 -15.81 36.75
N PHE A 159 -5.37 -15.50 35.89
CA PHE A 159 -5.39 -15.91 34.49
C PHE A 159 -5.32 -17.42 34.29
N MET A 160 -4.57 -18.14 35.13
CA MET A 160 -4.52 -19.60 35.08
C MET A 160 -5.82 -20.23 35.55
N LYS A 161 -6.58 -19.58 36.44
CA LYS A 161 -7.93 -20.06 36.80
C LYS A 161 -8.93 -19.97 35.65
N LEU A 162 -8.66 -19.14 34.64
CA LEU A 162 -9.52 -18.98 33.46
C LEU A 162 -9.19 -19.96 32.32
N THR A 163 -8.10 -20.74 32.44
CA THR A 163 -7.70 -21.72 31.42
C THR A 163 -8.28 -23.11 31.69
N PRO A 164 -8.42 -23.98 30.67
CA PRO A 164 -9.05 -25.29 30.80
C PRO A 164 -8.12 -26.35 31.45
N MET A 165 -7.37 -26.01 32.51
CA MET A 165 -6.44 -26.95 33.15
C MET A 165 -7.16 -28.11 33.84
N GLY A 166 -8.21 -27.80 34.60
CA GLY A 166 -9.07 -28.75 35.30
C GLY A 166 -10.26 -29.20 34.46
N VAL A 167 -10.38 -28.83 33.19
CA VAL A 167 -11.46 -29.34 32.33
C VAL A 167 -11.10 -30.74 31.86
N GLY A 168 -11.97 -31.72 32.14
CA GLY A 168 -11.81 -33.09 31.66
C GLY A 168 -13.15 -33.83 31.57
N GLY A 169 -13.16 -34.91 30.81
CA GLY A 169 -14.31 -35.83 30.74
C GLY A 169 -15.47 -35.33 29.87
N GLY A 170 -16.72 -35.56 30.32
CA GLY A 170 -17.93 -35.28 29.53
C GLY A 170 -18.14 -33.80 29.20
N ILE A 171 -17.63 -32.87 30.02
CA ILE A 171 -17.75 -31.42 29.82
C ILE A 171 -17.03 -30.93 28.54
N VAL A 172 -16.10 -31.71 28.00
CA VAL A 172 -15.40 -31.40 26.74
C VAL A 172 -16.36 -31.31 25.54
N TRP A 173 -17.55 -31.93 25.61
CA TRP A 173 -18.61 -31.73 24.61
C TRP A 173 -19.00 -30.27 24.42
N THR A 174 -18.92 -29.44 25.46
CA THR A 174 -19.16 -28.00 25.37
C THR A 174 -18.20 -27.33 24.39
N HIS A 175 -16.93 -27.74 24.38
CA HIS A 175 -15.92 -27.23 23.45
C HIS A 175 -16.23 -27.63 22.01
N VAL A 176 -16.65 -28.87 21.79
CA VAL A 176 -17.08 -29.37 20.47
C VAL A 176 -18.28 -28.56 19.95
N CYS A 177 -19.34 -28.42 20.75
CA CYS A 177 -20.54 -27.68 20.36
C CYS A 177 -20.24 -26.21 20.04
N VAL A 178 -19.46 -25.53 20.88
CA VAL A 178 -19.09 -24.12 20.65
C VAL A 178 -18.25 -23.96 19.39
N SER A 179 -17.36 -24.91 19.07
CA SER A 179 -16.61 -24.87 17.81
C SER A 179 -17.50 -24.92 16.56
N TYR A 180 -18.57 -25.71 16.56
CA TYR A 180 -19.54 -25.68 15.46
C TYR A 180 -20.24 -24.32 15.34
N ILE A 181 -20.65 -23.74 16.48
CA ILE A 181 -21.28 -22.41 16.52
C ILE A 181 -20.31 -21.34 15.99
N PHE A 182 -19.04 -21.38 16.41
CA PHE A 182 -18.01 -20.45 15.93
C PHE A 182 -17.80 -20.55 14.43
N ASN A 183 -17.69 -21.76 13.88
CA ASN A 183 -17.56 -21.97 12.44
C ASN A 183 -18.80 -21.44 11.70
N ALA A 184 -20.01 -21.68 12.20
CA ALA A 184 -21.24 -21.16 11.60
C ALA A 184 -21.27 -19.63 11.55
N VAL A 185 -20.89 -18.95 12.64
CA VAL A 185 -20.76 -17.48 12.69
C VAL A 185 -19.73 -16.98 11.67
N ILE A 186 -18.54 -17.60 11.63
CA ILE A 186 -17.47 -17.22 10.70
C ILE A 186 -17.94 -17.42 9.25
N TYR A 187 -18.57 -18.54 8.91
CA TYR A 187 -19.07 -18.82 7.56
C TYR A 187 -20.15 -17.81 7.15
N TYR A 188 -21.07 -17.46 8.05
CA TYR A 188 -22.10 -16.45 7.79
C TYR A 188 -21.48 -15.09 7.44
N PHE A 189 -20.53 -14.59 8.23
CA PHE A 189 -19.89 -13.30 7.97
C PHE A 189 -18.98 -13.33 6.73
N LEU A 190 -18.27 -14.43 6.48
CA LEU A 190 -17.47 -14.58 5.27
C LEU A 190 -18.38 -14.59 4.03
N TRP A 191 -19.48 -15.34 4.04
CA TRP A 191 -20.41 -15.43 2.91
C TRP A 191 -21.10 -14.09 2.62
N THR A 192 -21.62 -13.41 3.64
CA THR A 192 -22.27 -12.10 3.50
C THR A 192 -21.32 -11.05 2.93
N ASN A 193 -20.08 -11.01 3.41
CA ASN A 193 -19.09 -10.07 2.90
C ASN A 193 -18.57 -10.47 1.51
N TYR A 194 -18.46 -11.77 1.20
CA TYR A 194 -18.10 -12.21 -0.16
C TYR A 194 -19.12 -11.72 -1.19
N LYS A 195 -20.41 -11.91 -0.92
CA LYS A 195 -21.51 -11.41 -1.76
C LYS A 195 -21.43 -9.89 -1.96
N ALA A 196 -21.09 -9.17 -0.91
CA ALA A 196 -21.08 -7.72 -0.98
C ALA A 196 -19.82 -7.15 -1.65
N VAL A 197 -18.65 -7.78 -1.45
CA VAL A 197 -17.44 -7.47 -2.24
C VAL A 197 -17.66 -7.80 -3.72
N LEU A 198 -18.37 -8.89 -4.04
CA LEU A 198 -18.75 -9.18 -5.43
C LEU A 198 -19.63 -8.06 -6.01
N ARG A 199 -20.62 -7.55 -5.26
CA ARG A 199 -21.44 -6.40 -5.69
C ARG A 199 -20.58 -5.15 -5.91
N LEU A 200 -19.66 -4.83 -5.01
CA LEU A 200 -18.73 -3.71 -5.18
C LEU A 200 -17.87 -3.87 -6.43
N ARG A 201 -17.33 -5.07 -6.67
CA ARG A 201 -16.53 -5.39 -7.84
C ARG A 201 -17.33 -5.26 -9.14
N ARG A 202 -18.60 -5.66 -9.12
CA ARG A 202 -19.52 -5.54 -10.27
C ARG A 202 -19.84 -4.08 -10.56
N ASN A 203 -20.20 -3.32 -9.54
CA ASN A 203 -20.43 -1.87 -9.67
C ASN A 203 -19.15 -1.13 -10.12
N TYR A 204 -17.96 -1.60 -9.73
CA TYR A 204 -16.69 -1.08 -10.23
C TYR A 204 -16.51 -1.36 -11.72
N PHE A 205 -16.85 -2.57 -12.19
CA PHE A 205 -16.85 -2.85 -13.63
C PHE A 205 -17.86 -1.96 -14.38
N ASP A 206 -19.03 -1.70 -13.81
CA ASP A 206 -20.06 -0.86 -14.42
C ASP A 206 -19.75 0.64 -14.31
N SER A 207 -18.70 1.03 -13.57
CA SER A 207 -18.34 2.42 -13.38
C SER A 207 -17.89 3.07 -14.69
N PRO A 208 -18.21 4.36 -14.92
CA PRO A 208 -17.84 5.04 -16.16
C PRO A 208 -16.33 5.15 -16.35
N GLY A 209 -15.57 5.20 -15.24
CA GLY A 209 -14.10 5.18 -15.27
C GLY A 209 -13.54 3.88 -15.82
N TYR A 210 -14.05 2.73 -15.33
CA TYR A 210 -13.63 1.42 -15.82
C TYR A 210 -14.08 1.16 -17.26
N GLN A 211 -15.34 1.48 -17.59
CA GLN A 211 -15.91 1.30 -18.93
C GLN A 211 -15.18 2.16 -19.99
N ALA A 212 -14.74 3.37 -19.64
CA ALA A 212 -13.96 4.21 -20.54
C ALA A 212 -12.48 3.82 -20.63
N SER A 213 -12.00 2.96 -19.74
CA SER A 213 -10.57 2.66 -19.61
C SER A 213 -10.07 1.71 -20.70
N LEU A 214 -8.87 1.94 -21.23
CA LEU A 214 -8.27 1.03 -22.21
C LEU A 214 -7.91 -0.33 -21.60
N HIS A 215 -7.51 -0.38 -20.33
CA HIS A 215 -7.10 -1.63 -19.70
C HIS A 215 -8.24 -2.63 -19.51
N ALA A 216 -9.50 -2.18 -19.40
CA ALA A 216 -10.66 -3.06 -19.31
C ALA A 216 -10.92 -3.89 -20.58
N ARG A 217 -10.55 -3.35 -21.75
CA ARG A 217 -10.72 -4.00 -23.07
C ARG A 217 -9.44 -4.62 -23.64
N THR A 218 -8.35 -4.59 -22.88
CA THR A 218 -7.05 -5.07 -23.33
C THR A 218 -6.63 -6.34 -22.60
N LEU A 219 -6.09 -7.29 -23.35
CA LEU A 219 -5.50 -8.52 -22.86
C LEU A 219 -3.98 -8.43 -22.91
N LEU A 220 -3.33 -8.84 -21.84
CA LEU A 220 -1.90 -9.09 -21.76
C LEU A 220 -1.64 -10.54 -22.18
N ILE A 221 -0.80 -10.70 -23.20
CA ILE A 221 -0.40 -12.00 -23.75
C ILE A 221 1.08 -12.18 -23.45
N THR A 222 1.43 -13.23 -22.72
CA THR A 222 2.81 -13.54 -22.36
C THR A 222 3.25 -14.87 -22.97
N ASP A 223 4.57 -15.01 -23.14
CA ASP A 223 5.23 -16.21 -23.65
C ASP A 223 4.86 -16.52 -25.09
N ILE A 224 4.99 -15.49 -25.93
CA ILE A 224 4.73 -15.57 -27.37
C ILE A 224 5.90 -16.29 -28.06
N PRO A 225 5.64 -17.42 -28.76
CA PRO A 225 6.66 -18.14 -29.52
C PRO A 225 7.26 -17.26 -30.63
N LYS A 226 8.53 -17.50 -31.00
CA LYS A 226 9.29 -16.66 -31.95
C LYS A 226 8.55 -16.41 -33.27
N ASN A 227 7.83 -17.41 -33.77
CA ASN A 227 7.11 -17.36 -35.05
C ASN A 227 5.92 -16.38 -35.03
N PHE A 228 5.40 -16.05 -33.84
CA PHE A 228 4.22 -15.19 -33.66
C PHE A 228 4.55 -13.84 -32.99
N ARG A 229 5.83 -13.46 -32.92
CA ARG A 229 6.28 -12.17 -32.34
C ARG A 229 6.11 -10.99 -33.30
N THR A 230 4.92 -10.87 -33.87
CA THR A 230 4.49 -9.76 -34.71
C THR A 230 3.12 -9.28 -34.24
N ASP A 231 2.72 -8.07 -34.62
CA ASP A 231 1.41 -7.54 -34.26
C ASP A 231 0.28 -8.46 -34.79
N GLU A 232 0.45 -9.00 -36.00
CA GLU A 232 -0.45 -10.00 -36.58
C GLU A 232 -0.41 -11.34 -35.83
N GLY A 233 0.77 -11.77 -35.37
CA GLY A 233 0.93 -13.02 -34.62
C GLY A 233 0.18 -12.99 -33.29
N VAL A 234 0.19 -11.84 -32.60
CA VAL A 234 -0.61 -11.59 -31.40
C VAL A 234 -2.11 -11.79 -31.69
N VAL A 235 -2.58 -11.23 -32.81
CA VAL A 235 -3.98 -11.35 -33.25
C VAL A 235 -4.34 -12.80 -33.58
N LYS A 236 -3.46 -13.53 -34.30
CA LYS A 236 -3.66 -14.95 -34.63
C LYS A 236 -3.77 -15.83 -33.38
N ILE A 237 -2.95 -15.59 -32.35
CA ILE A 237 -3.00 -16.33 -31.09
C ILE A 237 -4.35 -16.11 -30.39
N THR A 238 -4.84 -14.87 -30.34
CA THR A 238 -6.13 -14.57 -29.73
C THR A 238 -7.31 -15.12 -30.52
N ASP A 239 -7.26 -15.04 -31.85
CA ASP A 239 -8.30 -15.54 -32.74
C ASP A 239 -8.38 -17.08 -32.73
N GLY A 240 -7.24 -17.77 -32.53
CA GLY A 240 -7.19 -19.23 -32.34
C GLY A 240 -8.02 -19.75 -31.16
N VAL A 241 -8.39 -18.90 -30.20
CA VAL A 241 -9.30 -19.26 -29.09
C VAL A 241 -10.76 -19.37 -29.57
N LYS A 242 -11.11 -18.74 -30.70
CA LYS A 242 -12.45 -18.72 -31.34
C LYS A 242 -13.60 -18.43 -30.37
N ALA A 243 -13.39 -17.49 -29.45
CA ALA A 243 -14.41 -17.09 -28.48
C ALA A 243 -15.32 -15.96 -28.97
N THR A 244 -14.89 -15.22 -30.00
CA THR A 244 -15.51 -13.98 -30.46
C THR A 244 -15.35 -13.84 -31.97
N SER A 245 -16.28 -13.14 -32.64
CA SER A 245 -16.18 -12.78 -34.07
C SER A 245 -15.35 -11.51 -34.35
N GLU A 246 -15.11 -10.66 -33.34
CA GLU A 246 -14.29 -9.46 -33.50
C GLU A 246 -12.78 -9.77 -33.50
N VAL A 247 -12.07 -9.07 -34.39
CA VAL A 247 -10.62 -9.16 -34.51
C VAL A 247 -9.97 -8.09 -33.62
N PRO A 248 -9.16 -8.45 -32.62
CA PRO A 248 -8.51 -7.47 -31.77
C PRO A 248 -7.41 -6.72 -32.50
N ARG A 249 -7.04 -5.56 -31.96
CA ARG A 249 -5.82 -4.85 -32.35
C ARG A 249 -4.66 -5.38 -31.52
N GLY A 250 -3.67 -5.98 -32.16
CA GLY A 250 -2.43 -6.45 -31.53
C GLY A 250 -1.35 -5.37 -31.48
N ALA A 251 -0.60 -5.33 -30.38
CA ALA A 251 0.64 -4.57 -30.26
C ALA A 251 1.69 -5.43 -29.53
N ILE A 252 2.73 -5.86 -30.23
CA ILE A 252 3.85 -6.61 -29.65
C ILE A 252 4.83 -5.64 -28.98
N ALA A 253 5.38 -6.05 -27.84
CA ALA A 253 6.37 -5.25 -27.15
C ALA A 253 7.72 -5.29 -27.88
N ARG A 254 8.42 -4.16 -27.87
CA ARG A 254 9.72 -3.99 -28.54
C ARG A 254 10.84 -3.95 -27.50
N ASN A 255 12.01 -4.43 -27.89
CA ASN A 255 13.20 -4.40 -27.03
C ASN A 255 13.76 -2.97 -26.98
N MET A 256 13.87 -2.41 -25.77
CA MET A 256 14.37 -1.05 -25.56
C MET A 256 15.84 -0.99 -25.20
N LYS A 257 16.58 -2.10 -25.37
CA LYS A 257 18.00 -2.20 -25.00
C LYS A 257 18.19 -1.76 -23.53
N GLU A 258 19.01 -0.74 -23.29
CA GLU A 258 19.39 -0.23 -21.97
C GLU A 258 18.66 1.08 -21.59
N LEU A 259 17.71 1.52 -22.43
CA LEU A 259 17.00 2.80 -22.25
C LEU A 259 16.38 3.01 -20.86
N PRO A 260 15.69 2.02 -20.25
CA PRO A 260 15.12 2.22 -18.92
C PRO A 260 16.18 2.45 -17.84
N ASP A 261 17.34 1.80 -17.94
CA ASP A 261 18.40 1.90 -16.96
C ASP A 261 19.16 3.24 -17.14
N LEU A 262 19.32 3.73 -18.37
CA LEU A 262 19.86 5.07 -18.64
C LEU A 262 18.96 6.20 -18.09
N ILE A 263 17.63 6.06 -18.20
CA ILE A 263 16.69 7.03 -17.62
C ILE A 263 16.76 7.01 -16.09
N GLU A 264 16.88 5.82 -15.48
CA GLU A 264 17.06 5.69 -14.04
C GLU A 264 18.36 6.36 -13.58
N GLU A 265 19.47 6.16 -14.31
CA GLU A 265 20.74 6.84 -14.03
C GLU A 265 20.64 8.37 -14.20
N HIS A 266 19.90 8.85 -15.20
CA HIS A 266 19.64 10.28 -15.39
C HIS A 266 18.86 10.87 -14.22
N GLU A 267 17.76 10.22 -13.79
CA GLU A 267 16.95 10.66 -12.66
C GLU A 267 17.77 10.70 -11.35
N ASP A 268 18.66 9.74 -11.12
CA ASP A 268 19.53 9.69 -9.93
C ASP A 268 20.58 10.81 -9.94
N ASN A 269 21.25 11.06 -11.07
CA ASN A 269 22.20 12.17 -11.20
C ASN A 269 21.52 13.54 -11.03
N VAL A 270 20.27 13.70 -11.50
CA VAL A 270 19.49 14.93 -11.28
C VAL A 270 19.19 15.14 -9.79
N ARG A 271 18.79 14.09 -9.07
CA ARG A 271 18.55 14.17 -7.61
C ARG A 271 19.83 14.50 -6.83
N GLU A 272 20.95 13.89 -7.21
CA GLU A 272 22.26 14.17 -6.60
C GLU A 272 22.67 15.63 -6.84
N LEU A 273 22.49 16.14 -8.06
CA LEU A 273 22.77 17.55 -8.40
C LEU A 273 21.90 18.49 -7.56
N GLU A 274 20.61 18.20 -7.40
CA GLU A 274 19.72 19.00 -6.55
C GLU A 274 20.16 19.01 -5.09
N GLU A 275 20.61 17.88 -4.54
CA GLU A 275 21.10 17.78 -3.16
C GLU A 275 22.39 18.58 -2.95
N VAL A 276 23.32 18.50 -3.90
CA VAL A 276 24.56 19.29 -3.92
C VAL A 276 24.23 20.79 -3.98
N LEU A 277 23.33 21.19 -4.89
CA LEU A 277 22.90 22.58 -5.04
C LEU A 277 22.15 23.10 -3.80
N ALA A 278 21.26 22.31 -3.20
CA ALA A 278 20.54 22.69 -1.99
C ALA A 278 21.49 22.88 -0.80
N THR A 279 22.55 22.08 -0.71
CA THR A 279 23.57 22.20 0.34
C THR A 279 24.48 23.41 0.11
N TYR A 280 24.93 23.63 -1.13
CA TYR A 280 25.83 24.73 -1.48
C TYR A 280 25.14 26.10 -1.43
N LEU A 281 23.90 26.18 -1.90
CA LEU A 281 23.10 27.42 -1.99
C LEU A 281 22.24 27.67 -0.74
N LYS A 282 22.53 26.99 0.39
CA LYS A 282 21.75 27.09 1.63
C LYS A 282 21.64 28.53 2.15
N ASN A 283 22.70 29.32 2.02
CA ASN A 283 22.74 30.74 2.35
C ASN A 283 23.19 31.54 1.10
N PRO A 284 22.26 32.03 0.27
CA PRO A 284 22.60 32.76 -0.96
C PRO A 284 23.54 33.95 -0.72
N ASP A 285 23.37 34.65 0.40
CA ASP A 285 24.17 35.85 0.72
C ASP A 285 25.63 35.55 1.11
N ARG A 286 25.96 34.30 1.42
CA ARG A 286 27.30 33.86 1.87
C ARG A 286 27.63 32.47 1.37
N LEU A 287 28.13 32.41 0.14
CA LEU A 287 28.60 31.16 -0.46
C LEU A 287 29.91 30.68 0.20
N PRO A 288 30.06 29.36 0.46
CA PRO A 288 31.32 28.80 0.93
C PRO A 288 32.40 28.90 -0.15
N ALA A 289 33.64 29.21 0.26
CA ALA A 289 34.76 29.48 -0.64
C ALA A 289 35.21 28.25 -1.47
N ARG A 290 34.96 27.03 -0.98
CA ARG A 290 35.25 25.79 -1.71
C ARG A 290 33.96 25.22 -2.28
N ARG A 291 33.99 24.88 -3.57
CA ARG A 291 32.91 24.15 -4.23
C ARG A 291 32.87 22.70 -3.75
N PRO A 292 31.69 22.07 -3.69
CA PRO A 292 31.55 20.69 -3.26
C PRO A 292 32.20 19.74 -4.27
N THR A 293 32.87 18.70 -3.78
CA THR A 293 33.47 17.66 -4.62
C THR A 293 32.66 16.36 -4.50
N CYS A 294 32.58 15.60 -5.59
CA CYS A 294 32.02 14.25 -5.59
C CYS A 294 33.03 13.26 -6.19
N LYS A 295 32.78 11.97 -5.94
CA LYS A 295 33.57 10.89 -6.55
C LYS A 295 32.93 10.51 -7.87
N THR A 296 33.74 10.47 -8.92
CA THR A 296 33.32 10.00 -10.26
C THR A 296 32.76 8.57 -10.20
N ASN A 297 31.71 8.32 -10.99
CA ASN A 297 31.13 6.99 -11.11
C ASN A 297 32.11 6.04 -11.84
N LYS A 298 32.26 4.81 -11.35
CA LYS A 298 33.13 3.78 -11.95
C LYS A 298 32.69 3.36 -13.35
N ALA A 299 31.40 3.54 -13.67
CA ALA A 299 30.83 3.20 -14.96
C ALA A 299 31.05 4.27 -16.04
N ASP A 300 31.63 5.41 -15.68
CA ASP A 300 31.81 6.52 -16.61
C ASP A 300 32.99 6.26 -17.58
N ARG A 301 32.72 6.29 -18.88
CA ARG A 301 33.72 6.04 -19.93
C ARG A 301 34.80 7.13 -19.97
N ASN A 302 34.50 8.33 -19.48
CA ASN A 302 35.43 9.46 -19.49
C ASN A 302 36.50 9.36 -18.39
N TYR A 303 36.28 8.53 -17.35
CA TYR A 303 37.17 8.40 -16.22
C TYR A 303 37.60 6.94 -16.02
N SER A 304 38.87 6.63 -16.32
CA SER A 304 39.42 5.28 -16.12
C SER A 304 39.63 4.91 -14.63
N LYS A 305 39.71 5.92 -13.74
CA LYS A 305 39.86 5.75 -12.28
C LYS A 305 38.97 6.72 -11.54
N VAL A 306 38.45 6.28 -10.39
CA VAL A 306 37.65 7.11 -9.46
C VAL A 306 38.53 8.23 -8.93
N GLN A 307 38.22 9.45 -9.35
CA GLN A 307 38.84 10.70 -8.93
C GLN A 307 37.80 11.60 -8.26
N GLU A 308 38.26 12.46 -7.35
CA GLU A 308 37.45 13.52 -6.76
C GLU A 308 37.45 14.74 -7.68
N VAL A 309 36.27 15.13 -8.13
CA VAL A 309 36.04 16.21 -9.10
C VAL A 309 35.01 17.18 -8.54
N ASP A 310 34.90 18.38 -9.13
CA ASP A 310 33.83 19.32 -8.79
C ASP A 310 32.48 18.66 -9.07
N ALA A 311 31.64 18.54 -8.04
CA ALA A 311 30.38 17.83 -8.11
C ALA A 311 29.41 18.48 -9.10
N ILE A 312 29.37 19.81 -9.14
CA ILE A 312 28.40 20.55 -9.96
C ILE A 312 28.75 20.38 -11.43
N ASP A 313 30.02 20.58 -11.80
CA ASP A 313 30.48 20.47 -13.18
C ASP A 313 30.42 19.01 -13.68
N TYR A 314 30.82 18.05 -12.83
CA TYR A 314 30.74 16.63 -13.16
C TYR A 314 29.30 16.17 -13.40
N LEU A 315 28.39 16.36 -12.45
CA LEU A 315 27.00 15.90 -12.56
C LEU A 315 26.30 16.58 -13.74
N THR A 316 26.58 17.87 -13.98
CA THR A 316 26.06 18.59 -15.13
C THR A 316 26.51 17.97 -16.45
N SER A 317 27.80 17.69 -16.58
CA SER A 317 28.35 17.04 -17.78
C SER A 317 27.79 15.63 -17.98
N ARG A 318 27.58 14.89 -16.89
CA ARG A 318 27.02 13.54 -16.91
C ARG A 318 25.56 13.54 -17.34
N ILE A 319 24.74 14.43 -16.77
CA ILE A 319 23.33 14.60 -17.14
C ILE A 319 23.21 14.93 -18.64
N LYS A 320 24.03 15.86 -19.15
CA LYS A 320 24.04 16.21 -20.58
C LYS A 320 24.41 15.00 -21.46
N SER A 321 25.43 14.24 -21.06
CA SER A 321 25.87 13.06 -21.80
C SER A 321 24.78 11.99 -21.83
N LEU A 322 24.10 11.76 -20.70
CA LEU A 322 22.97 10.84 -20.58
C LEU A 322 21.76 11.32 -21.41
N GLU A 323 21.45 12.62 -21.44
CA GLU A 323 20.38 13.16 -22.29
C GLU A 323 20.62 12.86 -23.78
N ILE A 324 21.86 13.02 -24.25
CA ILE A 324 22.26 12.71 -25.62
C ILE A 324 22.14 11.21 -25.87
N GLU A 325 22.69 10.38 -24.98
CA GLU A 325 22.66 8.91 -25.10
C GLU A 325 21.22 8.37 -25.10
N ILE A 326 20.37 8.87 -24.19
CA ILE A 326 18.95 8.52 -24.14
C ILE A 326 18.25 8.89 -25.45
N THR A 327 18.57 10.04 -26.03
CA THR A 327 17.97 10.50 -27.29
C THR A 327 18.41 9.61 -28.46
N GLU A 328 19.69 9.32 -28.58
CA GLU A 328 20.24 8.41 -29.58
C GLU A 328 19.68 6.98 -29.43
N VAL A 329 19.55 6.48 -28.20
CA VAL A 329 18.96 5.17 -27.93
C VAL A 329 17.48 5.15 -28.30
N ARG A 330 16.70 6.22 -28.00
CA ARG A 330 15.29 6.36 -28.39
C ARG A 330 15.11 6.33 -29.91
N GLU A 331 15.99 6.98 -30.66
CA GLU A 331 15.98 6.99 -32.12
C GLU A 331 16.41 5.66 -32.72
N SER A 332 17.37 4.98 -32.08
CA SER A 332 17.90 3.69 -32.53
C SER A 332 17.08 2.47 -32.08
N VAL A 333 15.93 2.64 -31.43
CA VAL A 333 15.04 1.53 -31.06
C VAL A 333 14.48 0.90 -32.33
N ASP A 334 15.07 -0.21 -32.73
CA ASP A 334 14.66 -0.97 -33.90
C ASP A 334 13.31 -1.66 -33.68
N ASN A 335 12.35 -1.38 -34.54
CA ASN A 335 11.04 -2.03 -34.56
C ASN A 335 11.12 -3.54 -34.82
N ARG A 336 12.24 -4.08 -35.33
CA ARG A 336 12.36 -5.50 -35.69
C ARG A 336 12.58 -6.44 -34.49
N ASN A 337 13.09 -5.95 -33.37
CA ASN A 337 13.38 -6.80 -32.21
C ASN A 337 12.19 -6.89 -31.24
N ALA A 338 11.34 -7.89 -31.46
CA ALA A 338 10.13 -8.13 -30.66
C ALA A 338 10.36 -9.03 -29.45
N LEU A 339 9.77 -8.65 -28.31
CA LEU A 339 9.81 -9.38 -27.05
C LEU A 339 8.73 -10.46 -26.99
N GLN A 340 8.74 -11.26 -25.93
CA GLN A 340 7.85 -12.42 -25.77
C GLN A 340 6.48 -12.08 -25.19
N TYR A 341 6.11 -10.81 -25.17
CA TYR A 341 4.82 -10.35 -24.64
C TYR A 341 4.23 -9.28 -25.54
N GLY A 342 2.92 -9.18 -25.52
CA GLY A 342 2.16 -8.21 -26.31
C GLY A 342 0.80 -7.96 -25.70
N PHE A 343 0.08 -7.03 -26.31
CA PHE A 343 -1.23 -6.60 -25.89
C PHE A 343 -2.22 -6.77 -27.05
N ALA A 344 -3.43 -7.25 -26.74
CA ALA A 344 -4.53 -7.34 -27.70
C ALA A 344 -5.73 -6.57 -27.15
N SER A 345 -6.19 -5.56 -27.88
CA SER A 345 -7.30 -4.69 -27.45
C SER A 345 -8.53 -4.93 -28.32
N TYR A 346 -9.68 -5.13 -27.67
CA TYR A 346 -10.99 -5.30 -28.31
C TYR A 346 -11.78 -3.99 -28.28
N GLU A 347 -12.85 -3.89 -29.08
CA GLU A 347 -13.74 -2.74 -29.00
C GLU A 347 -14.62 -2.85 -27.75
N SER A 348 -15.16 -4.05 -27.49
CA SER A 348 -16.00 -4.32 -26.33
C SER A 348 -15.24 -5.00 -25.16
N ILE A 349 -15.59 -4.63 -23.93
CA ILE A 349 -15.04 -5.22 -22.69
C ILE A 349 -15.51 -6.67 -22.53
N GLU A 350 -16.74 -6.96 -22.95
CA GLU A 350 -17.35 -8.29 -22.82
C GLU A 350 -16.53 -9.35 -23.56
N GLU A 351 -16.07 -9.01 -24.75
CA GLU A 351 -15.31 -9.89 -25.61
C GLU A 351 -13.90 -10.13 -25.10
N ALA A 352 -13.20 -9.08 -24.66
CA ALA A 352 -11.89 -9.22 -24.04
C ALA A 352 -11.97 -10.17 -22.84
N HIS A 353 -12.94 -9.95 -21.94
CA HIS A 353 -13.14 -10.82 -20.79
C HIS A 353 -13.64 -12.23 -21.16
N GLY A 354 -14.44 -12.37 -22.21
CA GLY A 354 -14.90 -13.66 -22.75
C GLY A 354 -13.73 -14.49 -23.29
N VAL A 355 -12.84 -13.88 -24.09
CA VAL A 355 -11.61 -14.50 -24.59
C VAL A 355 -10.71 -14.91 -23.43
N ALA A 356 -10.49 -14.02 -22.45
CA ALA A 356 -9.70 -14.33 -21.27
C ALA A 356 -10.29 -15.49 -20.43
N TYR A 357 -11.62 -15.57 -20.34
CA TYR A 357 -12.32 -16.66 -19.64
C TYR A 357 -12.20 -17.99 -20.40
N ALA A 358 -12.33 -17.97 -21.73
CA ALA A 358 -12.19 -19.13 -22.59
C ALA A 358 -10.74 -19.67 -22.62
N SER A 359 -9.75 -18.78 -22.52
CA SER A 359 -8.33 -19.13 -22.48
C SER A 359 -7.80 -19.47 -21.09
N ARG A 360 -8.59 -19.34 -20.00
CA ARG A 360 -8.07 -19.47 -18.62
C ARG A 360 -7.38 -20.81 -18.30
N HIS A 361 -7.79 -21.88 -18.97
CA HIS A 361 -7.23 -23.23 -18.83
C HIS A 361 -6.57 -23.72 -20.14
N LYS A 362 -6.55 -22.90 -21.19
CA LYS A 362 -5.96 -23.22 -22.49
C LYS A 362 -4.68 -22.40 -22.67
N HIS A 363 -3.69 -22.99 -23.33
CA HIS A 363 -2.44 -22.31 -23.65
C HIS A 363 -2.24 -22.29 -25.17
N PRO A 364 -2.98 -21.42 -25.90
CA PRO A 364 -2.89 -21.35 -27.35
C PRO A 364 -1.44 -21.05 -27.76
N GLU A 365 -0.85 -21.91 -28.61
CA GLU A 365 0.56 -21.82 -29.03
C GLU A 365 1.58 -21.73 -27.87
N GLY A 366 1.21 -22.25 -26.70
CA GLY A 366 2.00 -22.13 -25.49
C GLY A 366 2.00 -20.73 -24.85
N SER A 367 1.20 -19.78 -25.33
CA SER A 367 1.05 -18.45 -24.73
C SER A 367 0.01 -18.43 -23.61
N ILE A 368 0.09 -17.42 -22.74
CA ILE A 368 -0.86 -17.21 -21.64
C ILE A 368 -1.56 -15.87 -21.87
N ILE A 369 -2.89 -15.91 -21.93
CA ILE A 369 -3.75 -14.74 -22.15
C ILE A 369 -4.42 -14.37 -20.84
N ARG A 370 -4.32 -13.09 -20.42
CA ARG A 370 -4.94 -12.55 -19.20
C ARG A 370 -5.46 -11.14 -19.46
N VAL A 371 -6.38 -10.66 -18.63
CA VAL A 371 -6.78 -9.25 -18.66
C VAL A 371 -5.58 -8.37 -18.27
N ALA A 372 -5.34 -7.31 -19.03
CA ALA A 372 -4.23 -6.41 -18.77
C ALA A 372 -4.51 -5.56 -17.52
N PRO A 373 -3.54 -5.44 -16.59
CA PRO A 373 -3.61 -4.44 -15.53
C PRO A 373 -3.41 -3.03 -16.12
N LYS A 374 -3.63 -2.00 -15.30
CA LYS A 374 -3.31 -0.62 -15.68
C LYS A 374 -1.82 -0.48 -16.08
N PRO A 375 -1.46 0.33 -17.09
CA PRO A 375 -0.07 0.48 -17.52
C PRO A 375 0.90 0.89 -16.39
N GLY A 376 0.48 1.75 -15.46
CA GLY A 376 1.29 2.15 -14.30
C GLY A 376 1.48 1.06 -13.24
N ASP A 377 0.65 0.01 -13.26
CA ASP A 377 0.76 -1.16 -12.39
C ASP A 377 1.68 -2.25 -12.99
N LEU A 378 2.02 -2.18 -14.28
CA LEU A 378 2.93 -3.15 -14.91
C LEU A 378 4.37 -2.99 -14.39
N ILE A 379 5.03 -4.12 -14.14
CA ILE A 379 6.46 -4.17 -13.83
C ILE A 379 7.22 -4.53 -15.10
N TRP A 380 7.60 -3.51 -15.85
CA TRP A 380 8.21 -3.67 -17.17
C TRP A 380 9.50 -4.50 -17.17
N LYS A 381 10.34 -4.39 -16.13
CA LYS A 381 11.58 -5.19 -16.00
C LYS A 381 11.31 -6.71 -15.92
N ASN A 382 10.09 -7.13 -15.53
CA ASN A 382 9.73 -8.55 -15.36
C ASN A 382 8.96 -9.15 -16.54
N LEU A 383 8.38 -8.34 -17.43
CA LEU A 383 7.61 -8.82 -18.58
C LEU A 383 8.43 -9.63 -19.61
N PRO A 384 9.69 -9.29 -19.92
CA PRO A 384 10.51 -10.04 -20.87
C PRO A 384 10.96 -11.42 -20.40
N LEU A 385 10.81 -11.76 -19.11
CA LEU A 385 11.35 -12.98 -18.54
C LEU A 385 10.66 -14.23 -19.08
N ASP A 386 11.44 -15.24 -19.48
CA ASP A 386 10.94 -16.54 -19.91
C ASP A 386 10.19 -17.27 -18.78
N LYS A 387 9.28 -18.20 -19.15
CA LYS A 387 8.57 -19.06 -18.19
C LYS A 387 9.51 -19.82 -17.23
N ALA A 388 10.63 -20.32 -17.75
CA ALA A 388 11.61 -21.05 -16.94
C ALA A 388 12.33 -20.10 -15.97
N ALA A 389 12.77 -18.94 -16.46
CA ALA A 389 13.41 -17.92 -15.64
C ALA A 389 12.48 -17.41 -14.53
N ARG A 390 11.20 -17.15 -14.83
CA ARG A 390 10.21 -16.73 -13.81
C ARG A 390 9.95 -17.83 -12.77
N ARG A 391 9.84 -19.09 -13.19
CA ARG A 391 9.69 -20.22 -12.26
C ARG A 391 10.93 -20.38 -11.36
N TRP A 392 12.12 -20.30 -11.93
CA TRP A 392 13.37 -20.39 -11.18
C TRP A 392 13.54 -19.25 -10.19
N ARG A 393 13.30 -17.99 -10.62
CA ARG A 393 13.33 -16.82 -9.73
C ARG A 393 12.29 -16.91 -8.62
N GLY A 394 11.08 -17.37 -8.92
CA GLY A 394 10.03 -17.62 -7.93
C GLY A 394 10.43 -18.69 -6.90
N LEU A 395 11.04 -19.78 -7.36
CA LEU A 395 11.55 -20.85 -6.50
C LEU A 395 12.70 -20.36 -5.62
N LEU A 396 13.70 -19.69 -6.19
CA LEU A 396 14.80 -19.07 -5.45
C LEU A 396 14.29 -18.08 -4.40
N ASN A 397 13.32 -17.24 -4.75
CA ASN A 397 12.73 -16.30 -3.80
C ASN A 397 12.02 -17.04 -2.66
N ASN A 398 11.28 -18.11 -2.95
CA ASN A 398 10.67 -18.92 -1.89
C ASN A 398 11.71 -19.62 -1.01
N ILE A 399 12.83 -20.08 -1.58
CA ILE A 399 13.95 -20.64 -0.81
C ILE A 399 14.54 -19.56 0.10
N TRP A 400 14.86 -18.37 -0.44
CA TRP A 400 15.41 -17.27 0.35
C TRP A 400 14.47 -16.81 1.46
N VAL A 401 13.17 -16.74 1.18
CA VAL A 401 12.15 -16.45 2.19
C VAL A 401 12.10 -17.54 3.25
N THR A 402 12.20 -18.81 2.87
CA THR A 402 12.20 -19.93 3.82
C THR A 402 13.45 -19.92 4.69
N LEU A 403 14.63 -19.73 4.09
CA LEU A 403 15.90 -19.57 4.81
C LEU A 403 15.86 -18.38 5.75
N LEU A 404 15.34 -17.23 5.30
CA LEU A 404 15.15 -16.06 6.14
C LEU A 404 14.19 -16.36 7.30
N THR A 405 13.10 -17.08 7.04
CA THR A 405 12.12 -17.46 8.07
C THR A 405 12.78 -18.29 9.16
N ILE A 406 13.55 -19.33 8.79
CA ILE A 406 14.26 -20.20 9.74
C ILE A 406 15.36 -19.42 10.45
N ALA A 407 16.19 -18.65 9.73
CA ALA A 407 17.27 -17.87 10.32
C ALA A 407 16.76 -16.82 11.32
N TRP A 408 15.55 -16.27 11.09
CA TRP A 408 14.96 -15.28 11.97
C TRP A 408 14.47 -15.84 13.31
N THR A 409 14.32 -17.16 13.43
CA THR A 409 13.99 -17.79 14.72
C THR A 409 15.05 -17.52 15.78
N VAL A 410 16.33 -17.53 15.39
CA VAL A 410 17.46 -17.37 16.32
C VAL A 410 17.48 -15.97 16.94
N PRO A 411 17.49 -14.86 16.16
CA PRO A 411 17.38 -13.52 16.75
C PRO A 411 16.13 -13.34 17.60
N ASN A 412 15.01 -13.92 17.19
CA ASN A 412 13.75 -13.78 17.92
C ASN A 412 13.80 -14.49 19.28
N ALA A 413 14.37 -15.69 19.34
CA ALA A 413 14.60 -16.42 20.58
C ALA A 413 15.60 -15.68 21.49
N LEU A 414 16.71 -15.17 20.92
CA LEU A 414 17.69 -14.38 21.68
C LEU A 414 17.08 -13.11 22.26
N ILE A 415 16.24 -12.41 21.50
CA ILE A 415 15.51 -11.22 21.99
C ILE A 415 14.57 -11.62 23.13
N ALA A 416 13.82 -12.71 22.97
CA ALA A 416 12.88 -13.19 23.98
C ALA A 416 13.55 -13.63 25.28
N VAL A 417 14.76 -14.21 25.23
CA VAL A 417 15.45 -14.74 26.43
C VAL A 417 16.36 -13.72 27.10
N PHE A 418 17.16 -12.99 26.32
CA PHE A 418 18.21 -12.11 26.87
C PHE A 418 17.82 -10.64 26.92
N LEU A 419 17.11 -10.13 25.90
CA LEU A 419 16.70 -8.73 25.89
C LEU A 419 15.51 -8.48 26.82
N SER A 420 14.61 -9.46 26.97
CA SER A 420 13.46 -9.33 27.88
C SER A 420 13.90 -9.24 29.34
N ASN A 421 14.97 -9.96 29.71
CA ASN A 421 15.56 -9.94 31.03
C ASN A 421 17.09 -10.00 30.95
N LEU A 422 17.76 -8.86 31.13
CA LEU A 422 19.22 -8.79 31.14
C LEU A 422 19.84 -9.59 32.30
N GLY A 423 19.08 -9.88 33.36
CA GLY A 423 19.51 -10.76 34.45
C GLY A 423 19.80 -12.19 33.98
N ASN A 424 19.12 -12.65 32.91
CA ASN A 424 19.42 -13.93 32.28
C ASN A 424 20.81 -13.92 31.63
N LEU A 425 21.23 -12.78 31.06
CA LEU A 425 22.56 -12.61 30.50
C LEU A 425 23.64 -12.58 31.60
N ALA A 426 23.34 -11.94 32.74
CA ALA A 426 24.23 -11.96 33.91
C ALA A 426 24.45 -13.39 34.45
N SER A 427 23.46 -14.27 34.30
CA SER A 427 23.58 -15.66 34.73
C SER A 427 24.47 -16.53 33.84
N VAL A 428 24.67 -16.14 32.57
CA VAL A 428 25.48 -16.86 31.58
C VAL A 428 26.86 -16.20 31.40
N TRP A 429 26.97 -14.89 31.63
CA TRP A 429 28.22 -14.12 31.51
C TRP A 429 28.62 -13.48 32.85
N PRO A 430 29.58 -14.08 33.58
CA PRO A 430 29.98 -13.63 34.92
C PRO A 430 30.52 -12.19 34.98
N ALA A 431 31.30 -11.75 33.97
CA ALA A 431 31.82 -10.38 33.93
C ALA A 431 30.71 -9.33 33.72
N PHE A 432 29.64 -9.69 33.00
CA PHE A 432 28.47 -8.82 32.86
C PHE A 432 27.66 -8.74 34.16
N ALA A 433 27.63 -9.82 34.95
CA ALA A 433 27.01 -9.80 36.28
C ALA A 433 27.72 -8.83 37.24
N GLU A 434 29.05 -8.80 37.21
CA GLU A 434 29.86 -7.89 38.03
C GLU A 434 29.60 -6.42 37.66
N GLU A 435 29.52 -6.11 36.36
CA GLU A 435 29.23 -4.76 35.87
C GLU A 435 27.77 -4.33 36.12
N MET A 436 26.82 -5.25 36.03
CA MET A 436 25.42 -5.00 36.40
C MET A 436 25.28 -4.73 37.90
N GLY A 437 26.02 -5.47 38.73
CA GLY A 437 26.09 -5.25 40.17
C GLY A 437 26.70 -3.88 40.53
N ARG A 438 27.64 -3.39 39.72
CA ARG A 438 28.27 -2.08 39.89
C ARG A 438 27.33 -0.92 39.57
N ASN A 439 26.49 -1.04 38.53
CA ASN A 439 25.62 0.04 38.06
C ASN A 439 24.18 -0.44 37.78
N PRO A 440 23.37 -0.80 38.80
CA PRO A 440 22.06 -1.42 38.59
C PRO A 440 21.03 -0.49 37.94
N HIS A 441 21.07 0.81 38.23
CA HIS A 441 20.10 1.78 37.70
C HIS A 441 20.28 2.05 36.19
N THR A 442 21.52 2.08 35.70
CA THR A 442 21.79 2.33 34.27
C THR A 442 21.39 1.12 33.43
N TRP A 443 21.72 -0.09 33.88
CA TRP A 443 21.35 -1.32 33.17
C TRP A 443 19.84 -1.58 33.23
N ALA A 444 19.16 -1.22 34.32
CA ALA A 444 17.70 -1.24 34.38
C ALA A 444 17.06 -0.24 33.39
N ALA A 445 17.63 0.98 33.25
CA ALA A 445 17.16 1.96 32.28
C ALA A 445 17.40 1.50 30.83
N ILE A 446 18.58 0.91 30.55
CA ILE A 446 18.90 0.32 29.25
C ILE A 446 17.93 -0.82 28.94
N GLN A 447 17.62 -1.71 29.89
CA GLN A 447 16.64 -2.77 29.71
C GLN A 447 15.24 -2.22 29.39
N GLY A 448 14.81 -1.17 30.10
CA GLY A 448 13.49 -0.57 29.88
C GLY A 448 13.34 0.16 28.55
N ILE A 449 14.42 0.70 27.98
CA ILE A 449 14.39 1.54 26.77
C ILE A 449 14.96 0.82 25.55
N LEU A 450 16.19 0.29 25.65
CA LEU A 450 16.92 -0.29 24.53
C LEU A 450 16.27 -1.60 24.08
N ALA A 451 15.81 -2.45 24.99
CA ALA A 451 15.26 -3.75 24.60
C ALA A 451 13.97 -3.63 23.76
N PRO A 452 12.98 -2.78 24.13
CA PRO A 452 11.83 -2.51 23.27
C PRO A 452 12.18 -1.81 21.96
N LEU A 453 13.14 -0.88 21.96
CA LEU A 453 13.58 -0.17 20.76
C LEU A 453 14.27 -1.11 19.76
N LEU A 454 15.17 -1.98 20.24
CA LEU A 454 15.86 -2.96 19.40
C LEU A 454 14.87 -3.97 18.84
N THR A 455 13.95 -4.47 19.67
CA THR A 455 12.87 -5.37 19.23
C THR A 455 12.01 -4.72 18.14
N THR A 456 11.56 -3.48 18.36
CA THR A 456 10.73 -2.75 17.39
C THR A 456 11.48 -2.49 16.09
N SER A 457 12.75 -2.11 16.16
CA SER A 457 13.60 -1.87 15.00
C SER A 457 13.75 -3.14 14.15
N PHE A 458 13.94 -4.29 14.79
CA PHE A 458 14.07 -5.56 14.10
C PHE A 458 12.82 -5.91 13.27
N TYR A 459 11.62 -5.73 13.86
CA TYR A 459 10.36 -5.95 13.14
C TYR A 459 10.01 -4.86 12.13
N PHE A 460 10.55 -3.65 12.27
CA PHE A 460 10.37 -2.56 11.31
C PHE A 460 11.09 -2.83 9.98
N PHE A 461 12.29 -3.39 10.01
CA PHE A 461 13.04 -3.70 8.78
C PHE A 461 12.48 -4.91 8.02
N LEU A 462 11.73 -5.78 8.69
CA LEU A 462 11.27 -7.04 8.13
C LEU A 462 10.42 -6.87 6.85
N PRO A 463 9.35 -6.04 6.81
CA PRO A 463 8.60 -5.82 5.57
C PRO A 463 9.46 -5.26 4.43
N ILE A 464 10.47 -4.44 4.74
CA ILE A 464 11.37 -3.85 3.75
C ILE A 464 12.21 -4.95 3.08
N ILE A 465 12.74 -5.89 3.87
CA ILE A 465 13.49 -7.05 3.36
C ILE A 465 12.59 -7.92 2.47
N PHE A 466 11.38 -8.24 2.92
CA PHE A 466 10.42 -9.04 2.15
C PHE A 466 9.99 -8.37 0.84
N ARG A 467 9.80 -7.05 0.86
CA ARG A 467 9.49 -6.29 -0.35
C ARG A 467 10.66 -6.34 -1.33
N ARG A 468 11.90 -6.14 -0.86
CA ARG A 468 13.12 -6.25 -1.69
C ARG A 468 13.28 -7.63 -2.29
N LEU A 469 13.15 -8.71 -1.50
CA LEU A 469 13.18 -10.08 -2.01
C LEU A 469 12.04 -10.37 -2.99
N SER A 470 10.87 -9.78 -2.81
CA SER A 470 9.74 -9.97 -3.72
C SER A 470 9.89 -9.23 -5.04
N MET A 471 10.74 -8.20 -5.14
CA MET A 471 11.01 -7.53 -6.42
C MET A 471 11.67 -8.47 -7.44
N SER A 472 12.50 -9.41 -6.99
CA SER A 472 13.19 -10.37 -7.85
C SER A 472 12.32 -11.56 -8.28
N SER A 473 11.08 -11.68 -7.77
CA SER A 473 10.21 -12.85 -7.96
C SER A 473 9.66 -13.03 -9.39
N GLY A 474 9.78 -12.01 -10.25
CA GLY A 474 9.22 -12.04 -11.61
C GLY A 474 7.71 -11.77 -11.69
N ASP A 475 7.15 -11.00 -10.74
CA ASP A 475 5.74 -10.59 -10.78
C ASP A 475 5.47 -9.59 -11.91
N TYR A 476 4.34 -9.74 -12.60
CA TYR A 476 3.97 -8.91 -13.75
C TYR A 476 3.40 -7.53 -13.36
N SER A 477 2.75 -7.43 -12.20
CA SER A 477 2.14 -6.19 -11.72
C SER A 477 2.51 -5.88 -10.27
N LYS A 478 2.54 -4.59 -9.92
CA LYS A 478 2.86 -4.10 -8.58
C LYS A 478 1.78 -4.54 -7.59
N THR A 479 0.50 -4.51 -7.97
CA THR A 479 -0.62 -5.03 -7.16
C THR A 479 -0.48 -6.53 -6.88
N SER A 480 -0.05 -7.33 -7.86
CA SER A 480 0.17 -8.76 -7.65
C SER A 480 1.35 -9.02 -6.72
N ARG A 481 2.43 -8.22 -6.85
CA ARG A 481 3.58 -8.27 -5.94
C ARG A 481 3.17 -7.98 -4.50
N GLU A 482 2.37 -6.95 -4.25
CA GLU A 482 1.88 -6.63 -2.90
C GLU A 482 1.03 -7.78 -2.31
N ARG A 483 0.21 -8.47 -3.11
CA ARG A 483 -0.50 -9.68 -2.66
C ARG A 483 0.46 -10.82 -2.29
N HIS A 484 1.52 -11.04 -3.06
CA HIS A 484 2.53 -12.05 -2.76
C HIS A 484 3.36 -11.70 -1.52
N VAL A 485 3.72 -10.42 -1.34
CA VAL A 485 4.36 -9.92 -0.11
C VAL A 485 3.46 -10.18 1.10
N THR A 486 2.17 -9.86 1.01
CA THR A 486 1.18 -10.14 2.06
C THR A 486 1.13 -11.64 2.41
N HIS A 487 1.12 -12.51 1.40
CA HIS A 487 1.14 -13.96 1.60
C HIS A 487 2.38 -14.43 2.37
N LYS A 488 3.56 -13.92 1.99
CA LYS A 488 4.85 -14.31 2.56
C LYS A 488 5.03 -13.78 3.97
N LEU A 489 4.67 -12.52 4.21
CA LEU A 489 4.67 -11.92 5.53
C LEU A 489 3.75 -12.68 6.49
N TYR A 490 2.55 -13.05 6.05
CA TYR A 490 1.64 -13.84 6.88
C TYR A 490 2.23 -15.21 7.24
N ALA A 491 2.79 -15.93 6.26
CA ALA A 491 3.41 -17.22 6.51
C ALA A 491 4.58 -17.11 7.50
N PHE A 492 5.43 -16.09 7.34
CA PHE A 492 6.53 -15.79 8.24
C PHE A 492 6.05 -15.51 9.67
N PHE A 493 5.07 -14.61 9.84
CA PHE A 493 4.59 -14.23 11.17
C PHE A 493 3.94 -15.41 11.89
N ILE A 494 3.15 -16.22 11.20
CA ILE A 494 2.56 -17.42 11.78
C ILE A 494 3.62 -18.45 12.13
N PHE A 495 4.57 -18.73 11.25
CA PHE A 495 5.61 -19.72 11.52
C PHE A 495 6.49 -19.28 12.70
N ASN A 496 7.06 -18.08 12.65
CA ASN A 496 8.00 -17.62 13.67
C ASN A 496 7.33 -17.30 15.00
N ASN A 497 6.18 -16.64 14.97
CA ASN A 497 5.60 -16.15 16.21
C ASN A 497 4.62 -17.14 16.83
N LEU A 498 3.88 -17.91 16.03
CA LEU A 498 2.91 -18.87 16.57
C LEU A 498 3.54 -20.27 16.73
N PHE A 499 4.08 -20.85 15.65
CA PHE A 499 4.60 -22.21 15.67
C PHE A 499 5.91 -22.32 16.45
N VAL A 500 6.91 -21.51 16.11
CA VAL A 500 8.22 -21.62 16.76
C VAL A 500 8.12 -21.28 18.24
N PHE A 501 7.53 -20.14 18.64
CA PHE A 501 7.43 -19.82 20.08
C PHE A 501 6.54 -20.77 20.89
N SER A 502 5.37 -21.15 20.37
CA SER A 502 4.44 -21.97 21.16
C SER A 502 4.84 -23.44 21.18
N LEU A 503 5.32 -23.99 20.06
CA LEU A 503 5.69 -25.39 19.94
C LEU A 503 7.09 -25.65 20.51
N PHE A 504 8.04 -24.73 20.38
CA PHE A 504 9.35 -24.87 21.00
C PHE A 504 9.24 -24.90 22.52
N SER A 505 8.45 -24.00 23.13
CA SER A 505 8.24 -24.01 24.58
C SER A 505 7.58 -25.32 25.05
N ALA A 506 6.58 -25.83 24.31
CA ALA A 506 5.92 -27.08 24.65
C ALA A 506 6.82 -28.32 24.50
N VAL A 507 7.53 -28.43 23.36
CA VAL A 507 8.49 -29.52 23.10
C VAL A 507 9.61 -29.47 24.11
N TRP A 508 10.13 -28.28 24.42
CA TRP A 508 11.19 -28.15 25.38
C TRP A 508 10.73 -28.57 26.78
N GLN A 509 9.59 -28.09 27.28
CA GLN A 509 9.07 -28.49 28.59
C GLN A 509 8.91 -30.02 28.70
N TYR A 510 8.49 -30.66 27.62
CA TYR A 510 8.41 -32.11 27.54
C TYR A 510 9.80 -32.77 27.57
N VAL A 511 10.78 -32.25 26.82
CA VAL A 511 12.17 -32.74 26.84
C VAL A 511 12.82 -32.52 28.21
N SER A 512 12.64 -31.36 28.84
CA SER A 512 13.14 -31.11 30.20
C SER A 512 12.51 -32.05 31.23
N LEU A 513 11.23 -32.38 31.07
CA LEU A 513 10.56 -33.37 31.90
C LEU A 513 11.17 -34.77 31.69
N LEU A 514 11.43 -35.17 30.44
CA LEU A 514 12.08 -36.44 30.15
C LEU A 514 13.49 -36.50 30.74
N ILE A 515 14.28 -35.44 30.59
CA ILE A 515 15.64 -35.36 31.14
C ILE A 515 15.61 -35.45 32.67
N THR A 516 14.79 -34.64 33.34
CA THR A 516 14.65 -34.67 34.81
C THR A 516 14.14 -36.01 35.32
N THR A 517 13.18 -36.63 34.63
CA THR A 517 12.67 -37.98 34.97
C THR A 517 13.74 -39.06 34.73
N THR A 518 14.57 -38.91 33.70
CA THR A 518 15.69 -39.82 33.42
C THR A 518 16.75 -39.74 34.51
N HIS A 519 17.09 -38.52 34.95
CA HIS A 519 18.04 -38.31 36.04
C HIS A 519 17.50 -38.77 37.41
N ALA A 520 16.19 -38.68 37.65
CA ALA A 520 15.57 -39.06 38.92
C ALA A 520 15.22 -40.55 39.03
N ASN A 521 14.64 -41.15 37.99
CA ASN A 521 14.01 -42.48 38.04
C ASN A 521 14.60 -43.50 37.04
N GLY A 522 15.64 -43.13 36.28
CA GLY A 522 16.29 -43.99 35.28
C GLY A 522 15.58 -44.05 33.92
N GLU A 523 16.29 -44.55 32.90
CA GLU A 523 15.86 -44.51 31.49
C GLU A 523 14.54 -45.25 31.20
N GLN A 524 14.24 -46.31 31.95
CA GLN A 524 13.04 -47.15 31.71
C GLN A 524 11.72 -46.46 32.07
N GLU A 525 11.70 -45.59 33.08
CA GLU A 525 10.51 -44.79 33.43
C GLU A 525 10.30 -43.63 32.46
N ALA A 526 11.39 -42.99 32.02
CA ALA A 526 11.35 -41.96 31.00
C ALA A 526 10.82 -42.50 29.66
N LEU A 527 11.19 -43.73 29.28
CA LEU A 527 10.70 -44.38 28.07
C LEU A 527 9.19 -44.73 28.16
N LYS A 528 8.71 -45.16 29.33
CA LYS A 528 7.28 -45.40 29.59
C LYS A 528 6.47 -44.10 29.56
N LEU A 529 7.01 -43.02 30.12
CA LEU A 529 6.40 -41.70 30.05
C LEU A 529 6.32 -41.22 28.59
N ALA A 530 7.39 -41.45 27.81
CA ALA A 530 7.47 -41.05 26.40
C ALA A 530 6.52 -41.82 25.47
N LEU A 531 6.23 -43.08 25.79
CA LEU A 531 5.28 -43.93 25.07
C LEU A 531 3.82 -43.71 25.52
N SER A 532 3.59 -42.99 26.62
CA SER A 532 2.24 -42.69 27.13
C SER A 532 1.61 -41.49 26.40
N ASN A 533 0.28 -41.49 26.23
CA ASN A 533 -0.48 -40.40 25.59
C ASN A 533 -0.47 -39.07 26.40
N ARG A 534 0.33 -38.98 27.46
CA ARG A 534 0.48 -37.80 28.32
C ARG A 534 1.20 -36.64 27.64
N GLY A 535 1.96 -36.90 26.57
CA GLY A 535 2.62 -35.83 25.79
C GLY A 535 1.64 -34.76 25.27
N ALA A 536 0.43 -35.16 24.89
CA ALA A 536 -0.61 -34.23 24.45
C ALA A 536 -1.15 -33.35 25.60
N GLU A 537 -1.31 -33.91 26.80
CA GLU A 537 -1.74 -33.19 27.99
C GLU A 537 -0.70 -32.15 28.45
N TYR A 538 0.59 -32.52 28.40
CA TYR A 538 1.68 -31.58 28.69
C TYR A 538 1.74 -30.44 27.68
N MET A 539 1.57 -30.74 26.38
CA MET A 539 1.53 -29.71 25.34
C MET A 539 0.39 -28.71 25.56
N ILE A 540 -0.80 -29.16 25.95
CA ILE A 540 -1.92 -28.28 26.29
C ILE A 540 -1.64 -27.44 27.52
N THR A 541 -1.02 -28.05 28.53
CA THR A 541 -0.62 -27.33 29.76
C THR A 541 0.39 -26.23 29.43
N ALA A 542 1.38 -26.50 28.57
CA ALA A 542 2.30 -25.50 28.06
C ALA A 542 1.59 -24.37 27.31
N LEU A 543 0.61 -24.68 26.46
CA LEU A 543 -0.19 -23.68 25.74
C LEU A 543 -1.05 -22.82 26.70
N CYS A 544 -1.55 -23.38 27.80
CA CYS A 544 -2.21 -22.63 28.86
C CYS A 544 -1.25 -21.62 29.50
N TYR A 545 0.01 -21.98 29.74
CA TYR A 545 1.03 -21.08 30.27
C TYR A 545 1.41 -19.95 29.30
N VAL A 546 1.38 -20.22 27.99
CA VAL A 546 1.69 -19.23 26.95
C VAL A 546 0.50 -18.28 26.66
N SER A 547 -0.73 -18.67 26.99
CA SER A 547 -1.93 -17.90 26.64
C SER A 547 -1.99 -16.47 27.23
N PRO A 548 -1.63 -16.22 28.50
CA PRO A 548 -1.59 -14.87 29.07
C PRO A 548 -0.60 -13.93 28.38
N PHE A 549 0.52 -14.46 27.84
CA PHE A 549 1.46 -13.66 27.06
C PHE A 549 0.78 -13.09 25.81
N TRP A 550 0.04 -13.91 25.06
CA TRP A 550 -0.68 -13.45 23.87
C TRP A 550 -1.78 -12.45 24.18
N LEU A 551 -2.46 -12.62 25.30
CA LEU A 551 -3.41 -11.64 25.80
C LEU A 551 -2.76 -10.27 26.03
N ASN A 552 -1.64 -10.24 26.77
CA ASN A 552 -0.90 -9.01 27.05
C ASN A 552 -0.33 -8.39 25.76
N TYR A 553 0.23 -9.21 24.88
CA TYR A 553 0.74 -8.78 23.57
C TYR A 553 -0.34 -8.09 22.72
N LEU A 554 -1.52 -8.70 22.61
CA LEU A 554 -2.64 -8.13 21.84
C LEU A 554 -3.17 -6.86 22.49
N LEU A 555 -3.18 -6.79 23.83
CA LEU A 555 -3.59 -5.61 24.56
C LEU A 555 -2.63 -4.42 24.30
N GLN A 556 -1.32 -4.65 24.36
CA GLN A 556 -0.32 -3.64 24.00
C GLN A 556 -0.45 -3.18 22.56
N ARG A 557 -0.99 -4.01 21.66
CA ARG A 557 -1.18 -3.63 20.27
C ARG A 557 -2.38 -2.70 20.04
N ASN A 558 -3.35 -2.67 20.95
CA ASN A 558 -4.44 -1.67 20.93
C ASN A 558 -3.90 -0.25 20.99
N PHE A 559 -2.84 -0.04 21.77
CA PHE A 559 -2.11 1.23 21.83
C PHE A 559 -1.51 1.62 20.47
N GLY A 560 -1.00 0.65 19.71
CA GLY A 560 -0.47 0.89 18.36
C GLY A 560 -1.49 1.49 17.39
N ALA A 561 -2.78 1.17 17.55
CA ALA A 561 -3.84 1.79 16.74
C ALA A 561 -4.02 3.29 17.05
N ALA A 562 -3.82 3.71 18.30
CA ALA A 562 -3.84 5.12 18.71
C ALA A 562 -2.57 5.87 18.26
N TRP A 563 -1.41 5.20 18.28
CA TRP A 563 -0.18 5.72 17.69
C TRP A 563 -0.35 6.02 16.19
N ASP A 564 -0.95 5.10 15.43
CA ASP A 564 -1.15 5.26 13.97
C ASP A 564 -1.97 6.51 13.60
N ILE A 565 -3.05 6.81 14.32
CA ILE A 565 -3.87 8.00 14.04
C ILE A 565 -3.15 9.30 14.38
N SER A 566 -2.29 9.27 15.41
CA SER A 566 -1.54 10.45 15.84
C SER A 566 -0.55 10.94 14.79
N GLN A 567 -0.09 10.07 13.89
CA GLN A 567 0.90 10.35 12.83
C GLN A 567 2.11 11.18 13.29
N LEU A 568 2.45 11.08 14.58
CA LEU A 568 3.48 11.91 15.19
C LEU A 568 4.85 11.65 14.56
N ALA A 569 5.11 10.42 14.12
CA ALA A 569 6.33 10.09 13.40
C ALA A 569 6.46 10.89 12.09
N ASN A 570 5.38 10.99 11.30
CA ASN A 570 5.40 11.76 10.05
C ASN A 570 5.55 13.25 10.31
N LEU A 571 4.86 13.77 11.34
CA LEU A 571 4.95 15.16 11.77
C LEU A 571 6.36 15.52 12.26
N ALA A 572 6.92 14.69 13.15
CA ALA A 572 8.24 14.87 13.72
C ALA A 572 9.31 14.76 12.64
N TRP A 573 9.23 13.75 11.76
CA TRP A 573 10.16 13.60 10.65
C TRP A 573 10.13 14.80 9.70
N GLY A 574 8.94 15.26 9.30
CA GLY A 574 8.80 16.46 8.47
C GLY A 574 9.40 17.71 9.12
N SER A 575 9.22 17.86 10.44
CA SER A 575 9.79 18.99 11.20
C SER A 575 11.31 18.90 11.34
N ILE A 576 11.84 17.69 11.58
CA ILE A 576 13.28 17.42 11.71
C ILE A 576 13.98 17.68 10.38
N VAL A 577 13.45 17.14 9.27
CA VAL A 577 14.05 17.33 7.94
C VAL A 577 14.06 18.82 7.56
N ARG A 578 12.98 19.56 7.83
CA ARG A 578 12.93 21.01 7.54
C ARG A 578 13.87 21.84 8.40
N LYS A 579 14.16 21.41 9.64
CA LYS A 579 14.97 22.20 10.60
C LYS A 579 16.46 21.85 10.59
N PHE A 580 16.79 20.57 10.41
CA PHE A 580 18.17 20.08 10.51
C PHE A 580 18.80 19.72 9.17
N SER A 581 18.02 19.49 8.11
CA SER A 581 18.54 19.23 6.75
C SER A 581 18.40 20.47 5.86
N SER A 582 19.11 20.50 4.73
CA SER A 582 18.88 21.41 3.60
C SER A 582 18.12 20.66 2.51
N PRO A 583 16.80 20.42 2.67
CA PRO A 583 16.03 19.66 1.70
C PRO A 583 15.95 20.40 0.37
N THR A 584 16.01 19.64 -0.73
CA THR A 584 15.80 20.18 -2.08
C THR A 584 14.35 20.68 -2.24
N PRO A 585 14.09 21.64 -3.15
CA PRO A 585 12.73 22.09 -3.44
C PRO A 585 11.79 20.93 -3.77
N ARG A 586 12.26 19.97 -4.57
CA ARG A 586 11.52 18.73 -4.88
C ARG A 586 11.18 17.93 -3.62
N ARG A 587 12.14 17.70 -2.73
CA ARG A 587 11.91 16.97 -1.47
C ARG A 587 10.93 17.69 -0.55
N LEU A 588 10.91 19.02 -0.55
CA LEU A 588 9.91 19.80 0.19
C LEU A 588 8.50 19.61 -0.39
N ILE A 589 8.37 19.61 -1.72
CA ILE A 589 7.10 19.33 -2.42
C ILE A 589 6.63 17.91 -2.10
N GLU A 590 7.50 16.91 -2.18
CA GLU A 590 7.19 15.51 -1.83
C GLU A 590 6.74 15.35 -0.37
N LEU A 591 7.33 16.11 0.57
CA LEU A 591 6.93 16.11 1.98
C LEU A 591 5.53 16.69 2.23
N THR A 592 5.00 17.49 1.29
CA THR A 592 3.60 17.99 1.36
C THR A 592 2.61 17.03 0.70
N ALA A 593 3.09 16.11 -0.13
CA ALA A 593 2.25 15.14 -0.82
C ALA A 593 1.66 14.11 0.16
N PRO A 594 0.44 13.62 -0.08
CA PRO A 594 -0.17 12.60 0.77
C PRO A 594 0.58 11.26 0.66
N PRO A 595 0.89 10.61 1.80
CA PRO A 595 1.61 9.34 1.79
C PRO A 595 0.74 8.19 1.27
N ALA A 596 1.39 7.18 0.67
CA ALA A 596 0.71 5.96 0.23
C ALA A 596 0.34 5.04 1.40
N PHE A 597 -0.81 4.36 1.29
CA PHE A 597 -1.22 3.35 2.27
C PHE A 597 -0.54 2.00 2.04
N ASP A 598 0.13 1.45 3.06
CA ASP A 598 0.77 0.13 2.98
C ASP A 598 -0.21 -1.01 3.31
N TYR A 599 -0.97 -1.43 2.30
CA TYR A 599 -1.95 -2.50 2.43
C TYR A 599 -1.35 -3.82 2.96
N ALA A 600 -0.16 -4.21 2.49
CA ALA A 600 0.40 -5.52 2.81
C ALA A 600 0.71 -5.68 4.29
N CYS A 601 1.31 -4.65 4.90
CA CYS A 601 1.65 -4.65 6.33
C CYS A 601 0.38 -4.68 7.21
N TYR A 602 -0.60 -3.81 6.93
CA TYR A 602 -1.82 -3.75 7.74
C TYR A 602 -2.68 -5.01 7.59
N TYR A 603 -2.83 -5.55 6.38
CA TYR A 603 -3.54 -6.83 6.20
C TYR A 603 -2.85 -7.98 6.93
N ASN A 604 -1.51 -8.03 6.88
CA ASN A 604 -0.74 -9.03 7.62
C ASN A 604 -1.02 -8.96 9.12
N TYR A 605 -0.97 -7.76 9.73
CA TYR A 605 -1.25 -7.59 11.15
C TYR A 605 -2.66 -8.01 11.53
N PHE A 606 -3.68 -7.63 10.77
CA PHE A 606 -5.06 -8.00 11.07
C PHE A 606 -5.30 -9.51 10.95
N LEU A 607 -4.76 -10.14 9.92
CA LEU A 607 -4.85 -11.59 9.75
C LEU A 607 -4.10 -12.32 10.88
N TYR A 608 -2.94 -11.81 11.27
CA TYR A 608 -2.15 -12.37 12.36
C TYR A 608 -2.88 -12.28 13.70
N TYR A 609 -3.43 -11.13 14.09
CA TYR A 609 -4.21 -10.99 15.33
C TYR A 609 -5.46 -11.85 15.32
N SER A 610 -6.14 -11.93 14.17
CA SER A 610 -7.30 -12.81 14.01
C SER A 610 -6.92 -14.29 14.22
N THR A 611 -5.73 -14.68 13.75
CA THR A 611 -5.26 -16.07 13.88
C THR A 611 -4.88 -16.41 15.31
N ILE A 612 -4.13 -15.54 16.00
CA ILE A 612 -3.82 -15.71 17.42
C ILE A 612 -5.11 -15.81 18.23
N ALA A 613 -6.07 -14.92 17.98
CA ALA A 613 -7.35 -14.95 18.67
C ALA A 613 -8.04 -16.30 18.52
N LEU A 614 -8.24 -16.78 17.28
CA LEU A 614 -8.91 -18.06 17.02
C LEU A 614 -8.15 -19.27 17.58
N VAL A 615 -6.81 -19.23 17.59
CA VAL A 615 -5.97 -20.31 18.11
C VAL A 615 -5.98 -20.39 19.63
N PHE A 616 -5.92 -19.24 20.32
CA PHE A 616 -5.84 -19.19 21.79
C PHE A 616 -7.18 -19.06 22.49
N THR A 617 -8.27 -18.84 21.76
CA THR A 617 -9.62 -18.79 22.33
C THR A 617 -9.98 -20.01 23.20
N PRO A 618 -9.68 -21.27 22.81
CA PRO A 618 -9.99 -22.44 23.63
C PRO A 618 -9.32 -22.40 25.01
N PHE A 619 -8.14 -21.77 25.11
CA PHE A 619 -7.37 -21.70 26.33
C PHE A 619 -7.71 -20.46 27.15
N LEU A 620 -7.78 -19.28 26.52
CA LEU A 620 -8.09 -18.03 27.18
C LEU A 620 -9.12 -17.21 26.37
N PRO A 621 -10.43 -17.38 26.64
CA PRO A 621 -11.51 -16.74 25.89
C PRO A 621 -11.48 -15.21 25.92
N LEU A 622 -10.84 -14.62 26.94
CA LEU A 622 -10.70 -13.17 27.11
C LEU A 622 -9.92 -12.52 25.96
N VAL A 623 -9.07 -13.27 25.25
CA VAL A 623 -8.37 -12.83 24.05
C VAL A 623 -9.36 -12.30 22.99
N LEU A 624 -10.53 -12.94 22.84
CA LEU A 624 -11.55 -12.49 21.88
C LEU A 624 -12.07 -11.10 22.20
N LEU A 625 -12.22 -10.75 23.48
CA LEU A 625 -12.71 -9.44 23.91
C LEU A 625 -11.68 -8.35 23.58
N VAL A 626 -10.41 -8.61 23.86
CA VAL A 626 -9.31 -7.67 23.52
C VAL A 626 -9.22 -7.43 22.02
N VAL A 627 -9.35 -8.48 21.21
CA VAL A 627 -9.31 -8.37 19.74
C VAL A 627 -10.58 -7.75 19.16
N ALA A 628 -11.75 -8.00 19.76
CA ALA A 628 -12.97 -7.30 19.40
C ALA A 628 -12.86 -5.79 19.68
N PHE A 629 -12.26 -5.42 20.81
CA PHE A 629 -11.96 -4.02 21.14
C PHE A 629 -10.98 -3.40 20.14
N TYR A 630 -9.89 -4.11 19.79
CA TYR A 630 -8.93 -3.71 18.76
C TYR A 630 -9.64 -3.34 17.46
N PHE A 631 -10.36 -4.31 16.86
CA PHE A 631 -11.02 -4.10 15.57
C PHE A 631 -12.13 -3.06 15.63
N THR A 632 -12.76 -2.86 16.79
CA THR A 632 -13.75 -1.79 16.97
C THR A 632 -13.10 -0.42 16.83
N LEU A 633 -12.06 -0.14 17.60
CA LEU A 633 -11.31 1.12 17.50
C LEU A 633 -10.73 1.28 16.09
N ASP A 634 -10.02 0.26 15.63
CA ASP A 634 -9.28 0.28 14.37
C ASP A 634 -10.19 0.57 13.16
N SER A 635 -11.40 0.00 13.14
CA SER A 635 -12.37 0.22 12.05
C SER A 635 -12.76 1.68 11.85
N TYR A 636 -12.75 2.50 12.90
CA TYR A 636 -13.05 3.93 12.82
C TYR A 636 -11.78 4.76 12.56
N LEU A 637 -10.68 4.44 13.23
CA LEU A 637 -9.41 5.17 13.08
C LEU A 637 -8.85 5.02 11.67
N LYS A 638 -8.82 3.80 11.12
CA LYS A 638 -8.34 3.55 9.75
C LYS A 638 -9.26 4.17 8.70
N LYS A 639 -10.55 4.28 8.99
CA LYS A 639 -11.49 4.99 8.14
C LYS A 639 -11.15 6.49 8.05
N TYR A 640 -10.76 7.13 9.15
CA TYR A 640 -10.25 8.51 9.13
C TYR A 640 -8.97 8.61 8.28
N LEU A 641 -7.99 7.75 8.56
CA LEU A 641 -6.70 7.74 7.88
C LEU A 641 -6.84 7.55 6.36
N LEU A 642 -7.69 6.62 5.92
CA LEU A 642 -7.98 6.38 4.50
C LEU A 642 -8.88 7.45 3.87
N LEU A 643 -9.61 8.27 4.63
CA LEU A 643 -10.38 9.38 4.06
C LEU A 643 -9.52 10.63 3.87
N TYR A 644 -8.69 10.98 4.86
CA TYR A 644 -8.05 12.30 4.93
C TYR A 644 -6.54 12.30 4.70
N VAL A 645 -5.84 11.19 4.99
CA VAL A 645 -4.38 11.19 4.96
C VAL A 645 -3.80 10.35 3.83
N PHE A 646 -4.11 9.06 3.80
CA PHE A 646 -3.45 8.13 2.89
C PHE A 646 -4.14 8.01 1.54
N ILE A 647 -3.35 7.79 0.49
CA ILE A 647 -3.79 7.50 -0.87
C ILE A 647 -3.52 6.04 -1.25
N THR A 648 -4.40 5.49 -2.10
CA THR A 648 -4.20 4.22 -2.80
C THR A 648 -3.27 4.42 -3.99
N LYS A 649 -2.02 3.94 -3.89
CA LYS A 649 -1.03 4.11 -4.98
C LYS A 649 -1.40 3.35 -6.25
N HIS A 650 -1.84 2.11 -6.12
CA HIS A 650 -2.28 1.28 -7.25
C HIS A 650 -3.58 0.58 -6.86
N GLU A 651 -4.64 0.71 -7.67
CA GLU A 651 -5.86 -0.04 -7.42
C GLU A 651 -5.81 -1.43 -8.04
N SER A 652 -6.09 -2.43 -7.23
CA SER A 652 -6.29 -3.82 -7.62
C SER A 652 -7.76 -4.14 -7.94
N GLY A 653 -8.66 -3.20 -7.64
CA GLY A 653 -10.10 -3.31 -7.81
C GLY A 653 -10.80 -4.24 -6.81
N GLY A 654 -10.25 -4.49 -5.63
CA GLY A 654 -10.77 -5.39 -4.59
C GLY A 654 -10.22 -6.81 -4.66
N SER A 655 -9.20 -7.06 -5.50
CA SER A 655 -8.64 -8.40 -5.71
C SER A 655 -7.96 -9.01 -4.46
N PHE A 656 -7.55 -8.18 -3.50
CA PHE A 656 -7.00 -8.61 -2.20
C PHE A 656 -7.97 -9.48 -1.40
N TRP A 657 -9.29 -9.32 -1.59
CA TRP A 657 -10.31 -10.05 -0.84
C TRP A 657 -10.10 -11.57 -0.83
N ARG A 658 -9.71 -12.16 -1.96
CA ARG A 658 -9.47 -13.62 -2.05
C ARG A 658 -8.33 -14.08 -1.16
N VAL A 659 -7.28 -13.26 -1.05
CA VAL A 659 -6.14 -13.54 -0.16
C VAL A 659 -6.63 -13.51 1.28
N LEU A 660 -7.36 -12.48 1.68
CA LEU A 660 -7.90 -12.31 3.02
C LEU A 660 -8.86 -13.45 3.40
N TYR A 661 -9.80 -13.79 2.52
CA TYR A 661 -10.74 -14.89 2.69
C TYR A 661 -10.03 -16.23 2.93
N ASN A 662 -9.07 -16.58 2.07
CA ASN A 662 -8.32 -17.83 2.21
C ASN A 662 -7.51 -17.89 3.51
N ARG A 663 -7.03 -16.75 3.99
CA ARG A 663 -6.25 -16.65 5.23
C ARG A 663 -7.11 -16.71 6.47
N MET A 664 -8.28 -16.09 6.46
CA MET A 664 -9.26 -16.25 7.54
C MET A 664 -9.77 -17.69 7.65
N LEU A 665 -9.98 -18.37 6.51
CA LEU A 665 -10.28 -19.80 6.49
C LEU A 665 -9.14 -20.64 7.08
N PHE A 666 -7.89 -20.34 6.72
CA PHE A 666 -6.73 -21.03 7.30
C PHE A 666 -6.62 -20.78 8.81
N ALA A 667 -6.85 -19.56 9.28
CA ALA A 667 -6.87 -19.22 10.70
C ALA A 667 -7.95 -20.02 11.47
N THR A 668 -9.13 -20.16 10.85
CA THR A 668 -10.23 -20.96 11.41
C THR A 668 -9.87 -22.45 11.43
N PHE A 669 -9.26 -22.96 10.37
CA PHE A 669 -8.75 -24.34 10.31
C PHE A 669 -7.73 -24.60 11.42
N LEU A 670 -6.78 -23.68 11.63
CA LEU A 670 -5.76 -23.80 12.66
C LEU A 670 -6.36 -23.74 14.07
N GLY A 671 -7.32 -22.84 14.32
CA GLY A 671 -8.06 -22.80 15.58
C GLY A 671 -8.85 -24.08 15.86
N ASN A 672 -9.51 -24.64 14.83
CA ASN A 672 -10.20 -25.94 14.94
C ASN A 672 -9.23 -27.10 15.21
N LEU A 673 -8.04 -27.08 14.60
CA LEU A 673 -7.00 -28.09 14.84
C LEU A 673 -6.53 -28.05 16.29
N ILE A 674 -6.25 -26.86 16.82
CA ILE A 674 -5.81 -26.69 18.21
C ILE A 674 -6.92 -27.05 19.20
N MET A 675 -8.18 -26.73 18.88
CA MET A 675 -9.32 -27.22 19.65
C MET A 675 -9.43 -28.76 19.60
N ALA A 676 -9.20 -29.38 18.43
CA ALA A 676 -9.20 -30.83 18.32
C ALA A 676 -8.09 -31.48 19.15
N CYS A 677 -6.90 -30.85 19.24
CA CYS A 677 -5.84 -31.26 20.15
C CYS A 677 -6.30 -31.17 21.62
N LEU A 678 -6.95 -30.07 22.02
CA LEU A 678 -7.51 -29.90 23.37
C LEU A 678 -8.51 -31.01 23.71
N VAL A 679 -9.47 -31.27 22.81
CA VAL A 679 -10.48 -32.31 22.95
C VAL A 679 -9.84 -33.71 22.98
N GLY A 680 -8.84 -33.95 22.14
CA GLY A 680 -8.15 -35.24 22.06
C GLY A 680 -7.37 -35.59 23.33
N ALA A 681 -6.82 -34.61 24.04
CA ALA A 681 -6.07 -34.88 25.26
C ALA A 681 -6.93 -34.87 26.54
N LYS A 682 -7.95 -34.00 26.61
CA LYS A 682 -8.78 -33.85 27.82
C LYS A 682 -10.13 -34.59 27.75
N GLY A 683 -10.51 -35.08 26.56
CA GLY A 683 -11.76 -35.79 26.32
C GLY A 683 -11.75 -37.21 26.85
N SER A 684 -12.90 -37.67 27.36
CA SER A 684 -13.06 -39.05 27.86
C SER A 684 -13.32 -40.09 26.77
N THR A 685 -13.78 -39.66 25.59
CA THR A 685 -14.33 -40.58 24.58
C THR A 685 -13.86 -40.21 23.19
N TRP A 686 -13.43 -41.21 22.41
CA TRP A 686 -13.03 -41.06 21.00
C TRP A 686 -14.10 -40.43 20.11
N SER A 687 -15.38 -40.55 20.47
CA SER A 687 -16.50 -39.91 19.75
C SER A 687 -16.38 -38.39 19.70
N GLN A 688 -15.88 -37.75 20.77
CA GLN A 688 -15.69 -36.30 20.83
C GLN A 688 -14.66 -35.84 19.79
N LEU A 689 -13.57 -36.60 19.63
CA LEU A 689 -12.52 -36.32 18.64
C LEU A 689 -13.00 -36.59 17.21
N ILE A 690 -13.76 -37.65 16.98
CA ILE A 690 -14.34 -37.99 15.66
C ILE A 690 -15.26 -36.87 15.18
N CYS A 691 -16.10 -36.30 16.06
CA CYS A 691 -16.95 -35.16 15.73
C CYS A 691 -16.12 -33.95 15.28
N MET A 692 -15.00 -33.65 15.94
CA MET A 692 -14.12 -32.55 15.52
C MET A 692 -13.56 -32.72 14.10
N GLY A 693 -13.38 -33.97 13.63
CA GLY A 693 -12.98 -34.29 12.26
C GLY A 693 -13.96 -33.80 11.18
N GLY A 694 -15.22 -33.55 11.53
CA GLY A 694 -16.21 -32.97 10.62
C GLY A 694 -15.95 -31.51 10.26
N LEU A 695 -15.33 -30.72 11.15
CA LEU A 695 -15.13 -29.28 10.97
C LEU A 695 -14.18 -28.94 9.79
N PRO A 696 -13.03 -29.61 9.61
CA PRO A 696 -12.22 -29.45 8.40
C PRO A 696 -12.99 -29.75 7.11
N LEU A 697 -13.83 -30.79 7.10
CA LEU A 697 -14.60 -31.18 5.92
C LEU A 697 -15.62 -30.10 5.55
N THR A 698 -16.35 -29.56 6.54
CA THR A 698 -17.29 -28.46 6.32
C THR A 698 -16.60 -27.20 5.79
N LEU A 699 -15.38 -26.93 6.27
CA LEU A 699 -14.58 -25.79 5.82
C LEU A 699 -14.15 -25.94 4.35
N ILE A 700 -13.69 -27.12 3.95
CA ILE A 700 -13.32 -27.41 2.55
C ILE A 700 -14.55 -27.32 1.64
N ALA A 701 -15.69 -27.89 2.06
CA ALA A 701 -16.95 -27.81 1.32
C ALA A 701 -17.39 -26.35 1.15
N PHE A 702 -17.34 -25.54 2.21
CA PHE A 702 -17.68 -24.12 2.17
C PHE A 702 -16.75 -23.32 1.24
N LYS A 703 -15.44 -23.58 1.29
CA LYS A 703 -14.46 -22.96 0.38
C LYS A 703 -14.74 -23.31 -1.08
N TRP A 704 -15.03 -24.58 -1.35
CA TRP A 704 -15.34 -25.05 -2.70
C TRP A 704 -16.63 -24.42 -3.24
N TYR A 705 -17.68 -24.34 -2.41
CA TYR A 705 -18.93 -23.64 -2.71
C TYR A 705 -18.65 -22.16 -3.06
N CYS A 706 -17.99 -21.41 -2.18
CA CYS A 706 -17.70 -19.99 -2.41
C CYS A 706 -16.85 -19.76 -3.66
N ARG A 707 -15.84 -20.61 -3.90
CA ARG A 707 -15.01 -20.53 -5.11
C ARG A 707 -15.85 -20.71 -6.37
N ARG A 708 -16.72 -21.73 -6.44
CA ARG A 708 -17.54 -21.96 -7.63
C ARG A 708 -18.58 -20.86 -7.85
N THR A 709 -19.18 -20.34 -6.79
CA THR A 709 -20.24 -19.34 -6.89
C THR A 709 -19.72 -17.94 -7.22
N PHE A 710 -18.62 -17.51 -6.59
CA PHE A 710 -18.24 -16.10 -6.59
C PHE A 710 -16.94 -15.77 -7.35
N ASP A 711 -15.98 -16.68 -7.44
CA ASP A 711 -14.64 -16.34 -7.96
C ASP A 711 -14.70 -15.92 -9.42
N ASP A 712 -15.28 -16.73 -10.30
CA ASP A 712 -15.34 -16.41 -11.73
C ASP A 712 -16.02 -15.07 -11.97
N ALA A 713 -17.09 -14.79 -11.22
CA ALA A 713 -17.83 -13.54 -11.28
C ALA A 713 -17.05 -12.35 -10.68
N MET A 714 -16.05 -12.58 -9.84
CA MET A 714 -15.23 -11.49 -9.32
C MET A 714 -14.09 -11.11 -10.28
N HIS A 715 -13.59 -12.07 -11.06
CA HIS A 715 -12.43 -11.86 -11.92
C HIS A 715 -12.78 -11.41 -13.34
N TYR A 716 -13.82 -11.99 -13.94
CA TYR A 716 -14.21 -11.72 -15.33
C TYR A 716 -15.51 -10.94 -15.41
N TYR A 717 -15.59 -9.95 -16.30
CA TYR A 717 -16.82 -9.20 -16.56
C TYR A 717 -17.88 -10.09 -17.21
N SER A 718 -17.58 -10.70 -18.35
CA SER A 718 -18.43 -11.68 -19.03
C SER A 718 -17.76 -13.06 -19.10
N LYS A 719 -18.58 -14.12 -19.20
CA LYS A 719 -18.14 -15.51 -19.39
C LYS A 719 -18.26 -15.98 -20.85
N GLY A 720 -18.58 -15.08 -21.78
CA GLY A 720 -18.68 -15.36 -23.22
C GLY A 720 -20.04 -15.88 -23.72
N ASN A 721 -21.06 -16.01 -22.85
CA ASN A 721 -22.42 -16.31 -23.28
C ASN A 721 -23.31 -15.06 -23.19
N MET A 722 -23.77 -14.61 -24.36
CA MET A 722 -25.04 -13.92 -24.66
C MET A 722 -24.91 -12.52 -25.32
N LYS A 723 -25.52 -12.44 -26.51
CA LYS A 723 -25.93 -11.23 -27.25
C LYS A 723 -26.80 -10.32 -26.39
N GLY A 724 -26.62 -9.00 -26.52
CA GLY A 724 -27.74 -8.04 -26.37
C GLY A 724 -27.74 -7.13 -25.15
N ARG A 725 -26.66 -6.37 -24.89
CA ARG A 725 -26.75 -5.20 -23.98
C ARG A 725 -26.04 -3.94 -24.48
N GLU A 726 -25.86 -3.81 -25.79
CA GLU A 726 -25.23 -2.63 -26.40
C GLU A 726 -26.21 -1.55 -26.90
N GLU A 727 -27.52 -1.72 -26.79
CA GLU A 727 -28.47 -0.74 -27.38
C GLU A 727 -28.69 0.57 -26.60
N ASN A 728 -28.10 0.77 -25.41
CA ASN A 728 -28.39 1.97 -24.59
C ASN A 728 -27.19 2.77 -24.07
N LEU A 729 -25.97 2.49 -24.53
CA LEU A 729 -24.86 3.43 -24.30
C LEU A 729 -24.84 4.41 -25.47
N PRO A 730 -24.89 5.74 -25.23
CA PRO A 730 -24.82 6.70 -26.32
C PRO A 730 -23.54 6.45 -27.10
N SER A 731 -23.71 6.09 -28.38
CA SER A 731 -22.65 5.95 -29.37
C SER A 731 -21.77 7.18 -29.29
N ARG A 732 -20.63 7.05 -28.61
CA ARG A 732 -19.60 8.08 -28.69
C ARG A 732 -19.14 8.08 -30.14
N PRO A 733 -19.01 9.25 -30.78
CA PRO A 733 -18.49 9.32 -32.13
C PRO A 733 -17.15 8.59 -32.17
N LYS A 734 -16.91 7.80 -33.24
CA LYS A 734 -15.68 7.05 -33.57
C LYS A 734 -14.48 8.01 -33.66
N THR A 735 -14.09 8.59 -32.54
CA THR A 735 -13.13 9.67 -32.49
C THR A 735 -11.87 9.15 -31.82
N ARG A 736 -10.80 9.15 -32.62
CA ARG A 736 -9.40 8.91 -32.29
C ARG A 736 -9.01 7.45 -32.10
N GLY A 737 -8.31 6.94 -33.10
CA GLY A 737 -7.51 5.73 -33.04
C GLY A 737 -6.66 5.72 -31.77
N ASP A 738 -7.07 4.89 -30.83
CA ASP A 738 -6.37 4.68 -29.57
C ASP A 738 -5.09 3.93 -29.91
N ARG A 739 -3.95 4.63 -29.82
CA ARG A 739 -2.64 4.06 -30.12
C ARG A 739 -2.30 3.07 -29.00
N LEU A 740 -2.76 1.83 -29.11
CA LEU A 740 -2.51 0.74 -28.17
C LEU A 740 -1.01 0.66 -27.83
N GLY A 741 -0.15 0.76 -28.85
CA GLY A 741 1.30 0.78 -28.71
C GLY A 741 1.88 2.00 -27.97
N VAL A 742 1.14 3.10 -27.84
CA VAL A 742 1.56 4.26 -27.02
C VAL A 742 1.10 4.08 -25.57
N ARG A 743 -0.15 3.65 -25.35
CA ARG A 743 -0.71 3.51 -23.99
C ARG A 743 -0.18 2.30 -23.22
N PHE A 744 0.05 1.19 -23.92
CA PHE A 744 0.70 -0.01 -23.39
C PHE A 744 2.13 -0.18 -23.94
N GLY A 745 2.67 0.89 -24.55
CA GLY A 745 4.10 1.01 -24.80
C GLY A 745 4.85 1.21 -23.50
N HIS A 746 6.15 0.95 -23.52
CA HIS A 746 6.96 1.17 -22.34
C HIS A 746 7.16 2.66 -22.07
N PRO A 747 7.04 3.12 -20.81
CA PRO A 747 7.12 4.55 -20.45
C PRO A 747 8.42 5.23 -20.86
N ALA A 748 9.54 4.51 -20.85
CA ALA A 748 10.84 5.03 -21.28
C ALA A 748 10.85 5.66 -22.69
N LEU A 749 9.96 5.24 -23.57
CA LEU A 749 9.89 5.75 -24.95
C LEU A 749 9.27 7.14 -25.05
N TYR A 750 8.36 7.51 -24.14
CA TYR A 750 7.56 8.73 -24.24
C TYR A 750 7.59 9.62 -23.00
N LYS A 751 8.08 9.13 -21.85
CA LYS A 751 8.17 9.91 -20.63
C LYS A 751 9.18 11.04 -20.81
N PRO A 752 8.82 12.31 -20.51
CA PRO A 752 9.77 13.40 -20.51
C PRO A 752 10.85 13.16 -19.43
N LEU A 753 12.07 13.60 -19.72
CA LEU A 753 13.17 13.52 -18.77
C LEU A 753 12.97 14.52 -17.63
N MET A 754 13.47 14.16 -16.44
CA MET A 754 13.36 14.95 -15.23
C MET A 754 14.24 16.19 -15.32
N THR A 755 13.69 17.38 -15.05
CA THR A 755 14.48 18.63 -15.03
C THR A 755 14.94 18.96 -13.61
N PRO A 756 16.17 19.47 -13.41
CA PRO A 756 16.64 19.87 -12.09
C PRO A 756 15.89 21.11 -11.58
N MET A 757 15.46 21.07 -10.31
CA MET A 757 14.72 22.12 -9.62
C MET A 757 15.60 22.89 -8.64
N VAL A 758 15.58 24.22 -8.72
CA VAL A 758 16.33 25.12 -7.83
C VAL A 758 15.39 26.16 -7.23
N HIS A 759 15.68 26.56 -6.01
CA HIS A 759 14.92 27.60 -5.33
C HIS A 759 15.12 28.97 -6.00
N ALA A 760 14.03 29.71 -6.27
CA ALA A 760 14.07 30.99 -6.98
C ALA A 760 15.00 32.04 -6.34
N LYS A 761 15.13 32.04 -5.00
CA LYS A 761 16.09 32.92 -4.29
C LYS A 761 17.54 32.78 -4.77
N SER A 762 17.91 31.61 -5.28
CA SER A 762 19.29 31.33 -5.70
C SER A 762 19.49 31.51 -7.22
N GLU A 763 18.50 32.01 -7.94
CA GLU A 763 18.53 32.21 -9.40
C GLU A 763 19.73 33.07 -9.83
N HIS A 764 19.94 34.21 -9.17
CA HIS A 764 21.03 35.14 -9.48
C HIS A 764 22.43 34.54 -9.28
N LEU A 765 22.56 33.47 -8.49
CA LEU A 765 23.82 32.77 -8.24
C LEU A 765 24.03 31.62 -9.21
N LEU A 766 22.98 31.10 -9.84
CA LEU A 766 23.10 30.03 -10.82
C LEU A 766 24.03 30.45 -11.94
N SER A 767 23.93 31.68 -12.46
CA SER A 767 24.83 32.16 -13.52
C SER A 767 26.32 32.22 -13.13
N GLN A 768 26.63 32.36 -11.85
CA GLN A 768 28.01 32.46 -11.35
C GLN A 768 28.59 31.09 -10.97
N VAL A 769 27.75 30.22 -10.42
CA VAL A 769 28.13 28.90 -9.93
C VAL A 769 28.16 27.90 -11.07
N TYR A 770 27.18 28.00 -11.96
CA TYR A 770 26.98 27.10 -13.06
C TYR A 770 27.71 27.62 -14.31
N ARG A 771 28.74 26.90 -14.74
CA ARG A 771 29.51 27.24 -15.96
C ARG A 771 29.03 26.49 -17.21
N GLY A 772 28.09 25.56 -17.05
CA GLY A 772 27.43 24.85 -18.15
C GLY A 772 26.15 25.54 -18.63
N ARG A 773 25.48 24.96 -19.65
CA ARG A 773 24.10 25.19 -20.19
C ARG A 773 23.54 26.64 -20.31
N LEU A 774 24.27 27.69 -19.96
CA LEU A 774 23.88 29.10 -20.09
C LEU A 774 24.24 29.65 -21.48
N GLU A 775 25.23 29.04 -22.14
CA GLU A 775 25.68 29.38 -23.49
C GLU A 775 25.29 28.27 -24.50
N ALA A 776 24.02 27.86 -24.49
CA ALA A 776 23.45 27.30 -25.71
C ALA A 776 22.95 28.49 -26.54
N ASP A 777 23.88 29.08 -27.29
CA ASP A 777 23.59 30.00 -28.37
C ASP A 777 22.44 29.48 -29.22
N THR A 778 21.46 30.35 -29.46
CA THR A 778 21.08 30.91 -30.77
C THR A 778 21.07 30.00 -32.02
N ASP A 779 21.08 28.68 -31.88
CA ASP A 779 20.84 27.73 -32.95
C ASP A 779 19.64 26.87 -32.59
N GLY A 780 18.64 26.85 -33.46
CA GLY A 780 17.30 26.27 -33.27
C GLY A 780 17.22 24.75 -33.06
N SER A 781 18.26 24.10 -32.53
CA SER A 781 18.22 22.72 -32.10
C SER A 781 17.76 22.63 -30.64
N SER A 782 16.45 22.58 -30.45
CA SER A 782 15.86 22.28 -29.15
C SER A 782 16.27 20.86 -28.71
N VAL A 783 17.26 20.74 -27.82
CA VAL A 783 17.74 19.47 -27.22
C VAL A 783 16.67 18.78 -26.33
N THR A 784 15.47 19.35 -26.22
CA THR A 784 14.30 18.71 -25.58
C THR A 784 13.08 18.64 -26.50
N GLY A 785 13.32 18.59 -27.82
CA GLY A 785 12.31 18.48 -28.88
C GLY A 785 11.84 17.05 -29.12
N TYR A 786 11.30 16.36 -28.12
CA TYR A 786 10.53 15.14 -28.32
C TYR A 786 9.17 15.22 -27.62
N SER A 787 8.32 16.13 -28.11
CA SER A 787 6.87 15.91 -28.10
C SER A 787 6.35 15.30 -29.42
N ASP A 788 7.25 15.09 -30.39
CA ASP A 788 6.85 14.99 -31.80
C ASP A 788 6.80 13.56 -32.33
N THR A 789 7.22 12.56 -31.55
CA THR A 789 6.96 11.16 -31.88
C THR A 789 5.67 10.70 -31.20
N TYR A 790 4.61 10.80 -32.00
CA TYR A 790 3.29 10.17 -31.85
C TYR A 790 2.11 10.99 -31.29
N SER A 791 2.15 12.32 -31.35
CA SER A 791 0.92 13.14 -31.32
C SER A 791 1.02 14.43 -32.15
N LEU A 792 1.11 14.30 -33.47
CA LEU A 792 0.63 15.36 -34.36
C LEU A 792 -0.90 15.40 -34.22
N HIS A 793 -1.41 16.30 -33.38
CA HIS A 793 -2.74 16.83 -33.62
C HIS A 793 -2.66 17.60 -34.94
N ASN A 794 -3.56 17.31 -35.89
CA ASN A 794 -3.71 18.17 -37.07
C ASN A 794 -3.92 19.61 -36.58
N MET A 795 -3.02 20.51 -36.98
CA MET A 795 -3.14 21.93 -36.64
C MET A 795 -4.49 22.44 -37.15
N SER A 796 -5.37 22.84 -36.23
CA SER A 796 -6.57 23.58 -36.61
C SER A 796 -6.15 24.93 -37.15
N ARG A 797 -6.58 25.26 -38.37
CA ARG A 797 -6.31 26.52 -39.07
C ARG A 797 -6.75 27.77 -38.28
N LYS A 798 -7.54 27.60 -37.20
CA LYS A 798 -8.06 28.66 -36.33
C LYS A 798 -7.25 28.89 -35.04
N GLN A 799 -6.29 28.03 -34.69
CA GLN A 799 -5.44 28.20 -33.50
C GLN A 799 -4.01 27.70 -33.77
N PRO A 800 -3.08 28.56 -34.21
CA PRO A 800 -1.67 28.20 -34.26
C PRO A 800 -1.17 27.88 -32.85
N GLY A 801 -0.44 26.77 -32.70
CA GLY A 801 0.16 26.38 -31.43
C GLY A 801 1.11 27.47 -30.92
N LYS A 802 1.00 27.84 -29.64
CA LYS A 802 1.99 28.73 -29.01
C LYS A 802 3.36 28.04 -29.06
N LYS A 803 4.38 28.72 -29.61
CA LYS A 803 5.77 28.28 -29.51
C LYS A 803 6.13 28.17 -28.02
N LYS A 804 6.53 26.97 -27.59
CA LYS A 804 7.07 26.74 -26.25
C LYS A 804 8.38 27.53 -26.15
N GLY A 805 8.56 28.35 -25.11
CA GLY A 805 9.81 29.06 -24.88
C GLY A 805 10.99 28.09 -24.74
N PRO A 806 12.24 28.56 -24.91
CA PRO A 806 13.43 27.72 -24.75
C PRO A 806 13.38 27.03 -23.39
N ALA A 807 13.62 25.72 -23.37
CA ALA A 807 13.64 24.94 -22.14
C ALA A 807 14.80 25.46 -21.27
N ALA A 808 14.47 26.17 -20.19
CA ALA A 808 15.46 26.64 -19.25
C ALA A 808 16.25 25.44 -18.68
N PRO A 809 17.56 25.60 -18.45
CA PRO A 809 18.43 24.53 -17.96
C PRO A 809 18.03 24.02 -16.57
N PHE A 810 17.34 24.85 -15.80
CA PHE A 810 16.79 24.60 -14.49
C PHE A 810 15.34 25.05 -14.42
N GLU A 811 14.58 24.40 -13.57
CA GLU A 811 13.29 24.89 -13.15
C GLU A 811 13.42 25.67 -11.84
N LEU A 812 12.95 26.92 -11.85
CA LEU A 812 12.95 27.79 -10.70
C LEU A 812 11.64 27.62 -9.93
N VAL A 813 11.73 27.27 -8.66
CA VAL A 813 10.58 27.07 -7.76
C VAL A 813 10.50 28.24 -6.79
N THR A 814 9.39 28.99 -6.83
CA THR A 814 9.14 30.08 -5.88
C THR A 814 8.64 29.54 -4.53
N GLU A 815 8.77 30.32 -3.45
CA GLU A 815 8.32 29.88 -2.13
C GLU A 815 6.81 29.57 -2.07
N SER A 816 6.01 30.31 -2.85
CA SER A 816 4.57 30.07 -2.99
C SER A 816 4.22 28.78 -3.73
N GLU A 817 5.12 28.29 -4.58
CA GLU A 817 4.89 27.12 -5.42
C GLU A 817 5.41 25.82 -4.77
N MET A 818 6.11 25.86 -3.63
CA MET A 818 6.67 24.68 -2.94
C MET A 818 5.63 23.68 -2.39
N ASP A 819 4.35 23.87 -2.71
CA ASP A 819 3.25 23.01 -2.33
C ASP A 819 2.93 22.01 -3.45
N PHE A 820 2.65 20.76 -3.07
CA PHE A 820 2.32 19.67 -3.98
C PHE A 820 1.18 20.00 -4.96
N GLU A 821 0.28 20.90 -4.59
CA GLU A 821 -0.85 21.31 -5.42
C GLU A 821 -0.46 21.83 -6.81
N HIS A 822 0.66 22.55 -6.92
CA HIS A 822 1.15 23.09 -8.21
C HIS A 822 1.75 22.00 -9.10
N TYR A 823 2.23 20.91 -8.49
CA TYR A 823 3.02 19.87 -9.13
C TYR A 823 2.25 18.56 -9.35
N LYS A 824 1.06 18.42 -8.76
CA LYS A 824 0.26 17.17 -8.74
C LYS A 824 -0.05 16.55 -10.12
N ASN A 825 -0.07 17.36 -11.18
CA ASN A 825 -0.40 16.90 -12.54
C ASN A 825 0.80 16.41 -13.35
N ARG A 826 2.03 16.64 -12.86
CA ARG A 826 3.24 16.23 -13.58
C ARG A 826 3.42 14.72 -13.53
N PRO A 827 3.98 14.10 -14.59
CA PRO A 827 4.17 12.66 -14.63
C PRO A 827 5.00 12.15 -13.44
N GLU A 828 6.08 12.86 -13.08
CA GLU A 828 6.96 12.52 -11.95
C GLU A 828 6.22 12.46 -10.61
N PHE A 829 5.39 13.46 -10.29
CA PHE A 829 4.64 13.52 -9.03
C PHE A 829 3.36 12.69 -9.06
N ARG A 830 2.69 12.60 -10.21
CA ARG A 830 1.41 11.89 -10.34
C ARG A 830 1.60 10.37 -10.33
N GLU A 831 2.69 9.84 -10.88
CA GLU A 831 2.93 8.40 -10.80
C GLU A 831 3.28 7.96 -9.37
N GLU A 832 3.90 8.84 -8.60
CA GLU A 832 4.35 8.53 -7.25
C GLU A 832 3.30 8.82 -6.17
N PHE A 833 2.64 9.98 -6.27
CA PHE A 833 1.70 10.53 -5.29
C PHE A 833 0.29 10.78 -5.88
N GLY A 834 0.08 10.50 -7.17
CA GLY A 834 -1.19 10.69 -7.87
C GLY A 834 -2.28 9.66 -7.54
N GLY A 835 -1.94 8.66 -6.72
CA GLY A 835 -2.72 7.44 -6.60
C GLY A 835 -2.77 6.71 -7.94
N ASP A 836 -3.96 6.27 -8.34
CA ASP A 836 -4.17 5.57 -9.62
C ASP A 836 -4.25 6.50 -10.85
N GLY A 837 -3.71 7.72 -10.72
CA GLY A 837 -3.65 8.75 -11.77
C GLY A 837 -4.96 9.51 -12.04
N GLU A 838 -6.09 9.06 -11.47
CA GLU A 838 -7.43 9.64 -11.66
C GLU A 838 -7.80 10.67 -10.57
N MET A 839 -7.05 10.70 -9.46
CA MET A 839 -7.43 11.41 -8.23
C MET A 839 -7.29 12.95 -8.29
N TYR A 840 -6.47 13.44 -9.22
CA TYR A 840 -6.10 14.85 -9.38
C TYR A 840 -6.46 15.41 -10.79
N SER A 841 -7.31 14.69 -11.54
CA SER A 841 -7.79 15.09 -12.86
C SER A 841 -8.96 16.11 -12.80
N ARG A 842 -8.80 17.23 -13.52
CA ARG A 842 -9.80 18.32 -13.59
C ARG A 842 -11.19 17.82 -14.04
N PRO A 843 -12.31 18.28 -13.42
CA PRO A 843 -13.66 17.94 -13.87
C PRO A 843 -13.90 18.41 -15.31
N GLY A 844 -14.27 17.50 -16.21
CA GLY A 844 -14.72 17.83 -17.57
C GLY A 844 -13.77 17.42 -18.71
N THR A 845 -12.57 16.92 -18.41
CA THR A 845 -11.69 16.30 -19.42
C THR A 845 -12.04 14.81 -19.55
N PRO A 846 -12.63 14.34 -20.67
CA PRO A 846 -12.70 12.91 -20.96
C PRO A 846 -11.26 12.41 -21.07
N GLY A 847 -10.95 11.26 -20.46
CA GLY A 847 -9.58 10.78 -20.27
C GLY A 847 -8.66 10.96 -21.48
N THR A 848 -7.78 11.94 -21.40
CA THR A 848 -6.65 12.12 -22.31
C THR A 848 -5.58 12.96 -21.63
N TYR A 849 -4.33 12.54 -21.83
CA TYR A 849 -3.11 13.28 -21.51
C TYR A 849 -2.92 14.51 -22.43
N ASP A 850 -3.98 15.28 -22.68
CA ASP A 850 -3.85 16.61 -23.30
C ASP A 850 -3.52 17.63 -22.19
N SER A 851 -2.36 17.45 -21.55
CA SER A 851 -1.79 18.43 -20.63
C SER A 851 -0.70 19.22 -21.34
N ARG A 852 -1.04 20.45 -21.74
CA ARG A 852 -0.07 21.52 -22.05
C ARG A 852 0.84 21.77 -20.84
N PRO A 853 2.18 21.80 -20.97
CA PRO A 853 3.09 22.31 -19.94
C PRO A 853 3.59 23.75 -20.26
N GLY A 854 3.64 24.62 -19.23
CA GLY A 854 4.23 25.98 -19.20
C GLY A 854 3.18 27.11 -19.42
N THR A 855 3.04 28.17 -18.62
CA THR A 855 3.97 29.05 -17.87
C THR A 855 3.16 29.81 -16.78
N PRO A 856 3.75 30.32 -15.67
CA PRO A 856 3.03 31.10 -14.65
C PRO A 856 2.42 32.37 -15.26
N ALA A 857 1.09 32.52 -15.13
CA ALA A 857 0.41 33.76 -15.46
C ALA A 857 0.26 34.58 -14.18
N GLY A 858 0.89 35.76 -14.20
CA GLY A 858 0.73 36.77 -13.16
C GLY A 858 -0.73 37.18 -12.95
N HIS A 859 -0.99 37.57 -11.70
CA HIS A 859 -2.12 38.32 -11.16
C HIS A 859 -3.36 38.52 -12.05
N LEU A 860 -4.47 37.93 -11.58
CA LEU A 860 -5.75 38.62 -11.39
C LEU A 860 -6.54 37.84 -10.32
N GLN A 861 -6.61 38.40 -9.11
CA GLN A 861 -7.58 37.97 -8.09
C GLN A 861 -8.98 38.22 -8.65
N ARG A 862 -9.77 37.15 -8.84
CA ARG A 862 -11.21 37.27 -8.93
C ARG A 862 -11.78 36.93 -7.56
N ILE A 863 -12.22 37.97 -6.86
CA ILE A 863 -13.08 37.87 -5.69
C ILE A 863 -14.42 37.31 -6.20
N GLU A 864 -14.75 36.08 -5.82
CA GLU A 864 -16.14 35.60 -5.89
C GLU A 864 -16.67 35.52 -4.47
N SER A 865 -17.52 36.50 -4.16
CA SER A 865 -18.32 36.62 -2.95
C SER A 865 -19.24 35.41 -2.80
N ALA A 866 -19.18 34.80 -1.63
CA ALA A 866 -20.28 34.01 -1.10
C ALA A 866 -21.51 34.91 -0.94
N ASP A 867 -22.61 34.56 -1.62
CA ASP A 867 -23.96 34.56 -1.04
C ASP A 867 -25.00 34.20 -2.10
N SER A 868 -25.65 33.05 -1.92
CA SER A 868 -27.11 32.99 -1.75
C SER A 868 -27.55 31.53 -1.65
N GLN A 869 -28.05 31.21 -0.46
CA GLN A 869 -28.87 30.04 -0.21
C GLN A 869 -30.13 30.11 -1.09
N ARG A 870 -30.50 29.01 -1.74
CA ARG A 870 -31.93 28.67 -1.84
C ARG A 870 -32.14 27.17 -1.92
N THR A 871 -32.92 26.73 -0.94
CA THR A 871 -33.58 25.45 -0.75
C THR A 871 -34.34 24.97 -2.00
N LEU A 872 -34.24 23.68 -2.33
CA LEU A 872 -35.25 23.00 -3.12
C LEU A 872 -35.66 21.70 -2.43
N HIS A 873 -36.97 21.66 -2.18
CA HIS A 873 -37.76 20.63 -1.54
C HIS A 873 -38.00 19.45 -2.49
N GLU A 874 -38.12 18.26 -1.92
CA GLU A 874 -38.78 17.09 -2.50
C GLU A 874 -40.26 17.37 -2.81
N GLN A 875 -40.74 16.91 -3.97
CA GLN A 875 -42.04 16.23 -4.21
C GLN A 875 -42.10 15.80 -5.69
N GLU A 876 -42.23 14.51 -6.03
CA GLU A 876 -43.42 13.64 -6.05
C GLU A 876 -44.38 13.87 -7.23
N ASN A 877 -44.79 12.74 -7.82
CA ASN A 877 -45.65 12.56 -8.99
C ASN A 877 -46.96 13.35 -8.98
N GLY A 878 -47.38 13.83 -10.15
CA GLY A 878 -48.78 14.21 -10.41
C GLY A 878 -48.91 14.94 -11.74
N GLY A 879 -49.55 14.33 -12.74
CA GLY A 879 -49.76 14.93 -14.05
C GLY A 879 -50.91 15.94 -14.10
N SER A 880 -50.95 16.77 -15.15
CA SER A 880 -52.09 16.96 -16.06
C SER A 880 -51.96 18.23 -16.91
N THR A 881 -52.46 18.08 -18.15
CA THR A 881 -53.13 19.08 -19.03
C THR A 881 -52.34 20.24 -19.65
N TYR A 882 -52.22 20.17 -20.98
CA TYR A 882 -51.96 21.30 -21.89
C TYR A 882 -53.28 21.98 -22.28
N PRO A 883 -53.26 23.28 -22.64
CA PRO A 883 -54.30 23.88 -23.48
C PRO A 883 -53.95 23.78 -24.98
N GLU A 884 -55.01 23.55 -25.75
CA GLU A 884 -55.07 23.38 -27.21
C GLU A 884 -54.86 24.68 -28.00
N GLY A 885 -54.38 24.53 -29.24
CA GLY A 885 -54.44 25.58 -30.25
C GLY A 885 -53.64 25.25 -31.53
N TYR A 886 -54.33 24.68 -32.52
CA TYR A 886 -53.97 24.39 -33.92
C TYR A 886 -53.54 22.94 -34.28
N HIS A 887 -54.57 22.21 -34.76
CA HIS A 887 -54.58 20.96 -35.52
C HIS A 887 -54.01 21.17 -36.97
N THR A 888 -52.98 20.41 -37.42
CA THR A 888 -52.98 19.17 -38.26
C THR A 888 -53.51 19.32 -39.71
N PRO A 889 -53.32 18.38 -40.69
CA PRO A 889 -52.43 17.18 -40.78
C PRO A 889 -51.75 16.87 -42.17
N MET A 890 -50.65 16.08 -42.13
CA MET A 890 -50.28 14.92 -43.01
C MET A 890 -49.84 15.13 -44.49
N PRO A 891 -49.27 14.12 -45.22
CA PRO A 891 -48.73 12.79 -44.85
C PRO A 891 -47.37 12.37 -45.50
N TYR A 892 -46.89 11.23 -45.00
CA TYR A 892 -45.95 10.20 -45.48
C TYR A 892 -45.70 9.98 -47.00
N ALA A 893 -44.49 9.45 -47.29
CA ALA A 893 -44.14 8.24 -48.11
C ALA A 893 -42.97 8.45 -49.15
N PRO A 894 -42.36 7.40 -49.75
CA PRO A 894 -40.91 7.10 -49.65
C PRO A 894 -40.20 6.92 -51.03
N ARG A 895 -38.88 6.67 -51.08
CA ARG A 895 -38.13 6.07 -52.24
C ARG A 895 -36.69 5.77 -51.81
N ALA A 896 -36.12 4.56 -51.86
CA ALA A 896 -35.95 3.53 -52.91
C ALA A 896 -34.74 3.77 -53.85
N GLU A 897 -33.70 2.97 -53.60
CA GLU A 897 -32.71 2.28 -54.47
C GLU A 897 -32.08 2.89 -55.76
N SER A 898 -30.73 2.83 -55.75
CA SER A 898 -29.79 2.41 -56.84
C SER A 898 -29.35 3.42 -57.94
N PRO A 899 -28.29 3.17 -58.75
CA PRO A 899 -27.07 2.34 -58.57
C PRO A 899 -25.73 3.01 -59.01
N LEU A 900 -24.64 2.26 -58.77
CA LEU A 900 -23.27 2.34 -59.29
C LEU A 900 -23.07 2.85 -60.74
N GLN A 901 -22.00 3.64 -61.00
CA GLN A 901 -21.07 3.37 -62.11
C GLN A 901 -19.70 4.10 -61.99
N ARG A 902 -18.69 3.43 -62.57
CA ARG A 902 -17.24 3.64 -62.62
C ARG A 902 -16.75 4.96 -63.27
N GLY A 903 -15.61 5.47 -62.76
CA GLY A 903 -14.32 5.36 -63.46
C GLY A 903 -13.74 6.57 -64.22
N ILE A 904 -12.43 6.76 -63.97
CA ILE A 904 -11.35 7.18 -64.91
C ILE A 904 -10.92 8.67 -64.93
N PHE A 905 -9.64 8.84 -64.58
CA PHE A 905 -8.60 9.82 -64.96
C PHE A 905 -8.99 11.14 -65.65
N SER A 906 -8.46 12.26 -65.14
CA SER A 906 -7.47 13.07 -65.87
C SER A 906 -6.85 14.16 -64.97
N ALA A 907 -5.54 14.34 -65.14
CA ALA A 907 -4.78 15.49 -64.69
C ALA A 907 -5.21 16.78 -65.43
N ASN A 908 -5.01 17.94 -64.80
CA ASN A 908 -4.26 19.06 -65.38
C ASN A 908 -4.07 20.21 -64.37
N ASP A 909 -2.84 20.72 -64.39
CA ASP A 909 -2.35 21.98 -63.86
C ASP A 909 -3.21 23.19 -64.25
N TYR A 910 -3.25 24.21 -63.38
CA TYR A 910 -3.16 25.61 -63.78
C TYR A 910 -2.58 26.47 -62.65
N SER A 911 -1.46 27.13 -62.97
CA SER A 911 -0.90 28.32 -62.33
C SER A 911 -1.54 29.61 -62.89
N ASP A 912 -1.55 30.67 -62.07
CA ASP A 912 -1.34 32.11 -62.38
C ASP A 912 -2.21 33.00 -61.46
N VAL A 913 -1.68 33.88 -60.59
CA VAL A 913 -0.93 35.15 -60.75
C VAL A 913 -1.84 36.39 -60.96
N ASN A 914 -1.57 37.42 -60.12
CA ASN A 914 -1.98 38.84 -60.11
C ASN A 914 -3.40 39.20 -59.60
N LEU A 915 -3.60 40.17 -58.69
CA LEU A 915 -3.34 41.61 -58.85
C LEU A 915 -3.56 42.40 -57.54
N VAL A 916 -3.01 43.61 -57.53
CA VAL A 916 -2.78 44.57 -56.44
C VAL A 916 -3.83 45.70 -56.46
N GLU A 917 -4.23 46.21 -55.29
CA GLU A 917 -4.64 47.62 -55.00
C GLU A 917 -5.06 47.69 -53.51
N GLY A 918 -4.78 48.68 -52.67
CA GLY A 918 -4.25 50.02 -52.81
C GLY A 918 -3.89 50.59 -51.43
N ALA A 919 -3.27 51.77 -51.44
CA ALA A 919 -2.35 52.33 -50.44
C ALA A 919 -2.95 52.97 -49.16
N ALA A 920 -2.02 53.34 -48.27
CA ALA A 920 -2.16 54.00 -46.96
C ALA A 920 -2.72 55.45 -47.00
N PRO A 921 -2.88 56.10 -45.83
CA PRO A 921 -1.84 57.06 -45.45
C PRO A 921 -1.48 57.13 -43.94
N MET A 922 -0.35 57.80 -43.68
CA MET A 922 0.30 58.03 -42.38
C MET A 922 -0.15 59.34 -41.67
N GLY A 923 0.01 59.37 -40.34
CA GLY A 923 0.84 60.39 -39.65
C GLY A 923 0.17 61.44 -38.75
N ALA A 924 0.69 61.59 -37.51
CA ALA A 924 0.90 62.82 -36.68
C ALA A 924 0.76 62.48 -35.16
N THR A 925 1.83 62.34 -34.36
CA THR A 925 2.68 63.32 -33.62
C THR A 925 2.01 64.14 -32.50
N GLY A 926 2.57 64.08 -31.27
CA GLY A 926 2.59 65.22 -30.33
C GLY A 926 2.58 64.92 -28.81
N ARG A 927 3.75 65.12 -28.15
CA ARG A 927 4.08 65.62 -26.77
C ARG A 927 3.01 65.54 -25.66
N GLY A 928 3.26 65.18 -24.39
CA GLY A 928 4.42 65.43 -23.51
C GLY A 928 4.00 66.39 -22.36
N GLY A 929 4.18 66.04 -21.07
CA GLY A 929 3.97 66.99 -19.96
C GLY A 929 3.82 66.43 -18.54
N TYR A 930 4.90 66.58 -17.75
CA TYR A 930 5.11 66.77 -16.29
C TYR A 930 3.98 66.58 -15.25
N GLY A 931 4.34 66.02 -14.08
CA GLY A 931 3.45 65.74 -12.93
C GLY A 931 3.58 66.64 -11.71
N ARG A 932 3.09 66.19 -10.54
CA ARG A 932 3.50 66.65 -9.19
C ARG A 932 2.98 65.77 -8.05
N LEU A 933 3.75 65.75 -6.96
CA LEU A 933 3.53 65.14 -5.64
C LEU A 933 2.44 65.84 -4.80
N GLU A 934 1.80 65.13 -3.86
CA GLU A 934 1.95 65.24 -2.37
C GLU A 934 0.80 64.55 -1.58
N THR A 935 1.18 63.84 -0.51
CA THR A 935 0.44 63.20 0.62
C THR A 935 -0.34 64.20 1.50
N PRO A 936 -1.28 63.84 2.44
CA PRO A 936 -1.11 62.77 3.47
C PRO A 936 -2.36 62.05 4.05
N GLY A 937 -2.09 60.91 4.70
CA GLY A 937 -2.66 60.53 6.02
C GLY A 937 -4.02 59.83 6.10
N SER A 938 -4.01 58.53 6.45
CA SER A 938 -4.65 58.00 7.69
C SER A 938 -4.56 56.47 7.72
N GLU A 939 -4.05 55.97 8.83
CA GLU A 939 -3.93 54.56 9.20
C GLU A 939 -5.29 53.98 9.61
N MET A 940 -5.59 52.74 9.21
CA MET A 940 -6.15 51.72 10.11
C MET A 940 -5.77 50.33 9.59
N GLY A 941 -5.13 49.57 10.47
CA GLY A 941 -4.42 48.34 10.13
C GLY A 941 -5.28 47.08 10.13
N GLU A 942 -4.85 46.11 9.32
CA GLU A 942 -5.23 44.71 9.46
C GLU A 942 -3.99 43.88 9.86
N ASN A 943 -4.09 43.33 11.07
CA ASN A 943 -3.15 42.36 11.63
C ASN A 943 -3.33 40.99 10.96
N THR A 944 -2.37 40.54 10.15
CA THR A 944 -2.16 39.11 9.88
C THR A 944 -0.89 38.63 10.56
N SER A 945 -1.08 37.95 11.68
CA SER A 945 -0.05 37.28 12.48
C SER A 945 0.53 36.07 11.74
N TYR A 946 1.68 36.26 11.08
CA TYR A 946 2.56 35.17 10.63
C TYR A 946 4.02 35.61 10.73
N ASP A 947 4.46 35.98 11.94
CA ASP A 947 5.87 36.19 12.24
C ASP A 947 6.12 35.90 13.73
N TYR A 948 6.40 34.63 14.06
CA TYR A 948 6.76 34.27 15.45
C TYR A 948 7.98 33.34 15.59
N PHE A 949 8.73 33.04 14.53
CA PHE A 949 9.94 32.21 14.64
C PHE A 949 11.20 32.81 14.02
N ARG A 950 11.32 34.14 14.04
CA ARG A 950 12.60 34.82 13.83
C ARG A 950 12.77 35.97 14.81
N ARG A 951 13.31 35.66 15.99
CA ARG A 951 14.30 36.51 16.69
C ARG A 951 14.81 35.78 17.94
N GLY A 952 16.02 35.23 17.82
CA GLY A 952 16.92 35.10 18.96
C GLY A 952 17.94 36.22 18.87
N LYS A 953 18.13 36.96 19.97
CA LYS A 953 19.38 37.55 20.47
C LYS A 953 19.08 38.63 21.52
N ARG A 954 19.16 38.26 22.80
CA ARG A 954 20.15 38.77 23.76
C ARG A 954 20.09 37.92 25.02
#